data_AF-G0MSU8-F1
#
_entry.id   AF-G0MSU8-F1
#
_cell.length_a   1.000
_cell.length_b   1.000
_cell.length_c   1.000
_cell.angle_alpha   90.00
_cell.angle_beta   90.00
_cell.angle_gamma   90.00
#
_symmetry.space_group_name_H-M   'P 1'
#
loop_
_entity.id
_entity.type
_entity.pdbx_description
1 polymer ?
#
loop_
_entity_poly.entity_id
_entity_poly.type
_entity_poly.pdbx_seq_one_letter_code
_entity_poly.pdbx_strand_id
1 'polypeptide(L)'
;MRPAPRRPAPRGNQSPQQQQSQSVIQLSDSSDEEGTISESETVTATPEFRTVEEFQEFVKITKMKEEIIADQMKFIAENYPARRNQLSAQMTVLIDKMWVAIPDENKRRDYGGFVNIVMTFTELYYFTIKVMEGDYRSGDRSYIPTDLMDKFLNYFTTIEECRTKEGVDISNYSDMLSIRDKVIEAIREHYTVGVPMLRGQRVYEPVPEVEERYFPFDYEWLCGQITSGAFYSAYMRYVYLSRMYSIDISYRRLQIIAASRNLEDKDNLKEFRMLVPFVATNPYAIDKALKYNEDACRINYTRLHRKVVRDHKVRIPESIFTHVMERIGDLCGKIRRKKARFLSDLANCEIKSIKSKLRVIGVLSSMDALCLLLQRVYGFYLDDERGFVGEPIPLDVLKPLDELFYMVDDDCCGGIKGNPLISDKLNVVREAVHRAIESFYLEKMENCHRHFEAQARPVALAVDDCHYSLNLTDYPSSIAQHAKKMLWHLYVQEFELTRLNRELYRARDAFTRWPRGEDVPPFMINTCRGTISFASNYKDVIDSETINEQMEAEALKDMTYAAPERYVYVRMMRVVHTVMAQFHGQATHVELRDALRTQFEDIFSAQTLNRKNAHKLADEFSMMMTIHFSLVDHKPEFLPLAKSSLVAPIIAKNVVEIYMDYVLNNMKNPPKRSALPKRDCPPVFPKQSVTLHLERSCLAFYPSDSEMSEDEQDSEPGTSGGTSEPASEEHEDDSSSSEHTEGETDDSDAETVREDDSNEPTPQPVDVTAS
;
A
#
# COMPACT_ATOMS: atom_id res chain seq x y z
N MET A 1 48.49 42.01 53.82
CA MET A 1 47.89 40.83 54.48
C MET A 1 48.21 39.62 53.59
N ARG A 2 49.39 38.99 53.62
CA ARG A 2 49.92 37.96 54.56
C ARG A 2 48.88 37.23 55.44
N PRO A 3 49.01 35.90 55.66
CA PRO A 3 50.01 34.96 55.14
C PRO A 3 49.47 33.61 54.58
N ALA A 4 50.32 32.96 53.78
CA ALA A 4 50.35 31.52 53.48
C ALA A 4 51.17 30.78 54.58
N PRO A 5 51.86 29.66 54.30
CA PRO A 5 51.47 28.24 54.14
C PRO A 5 52.18 27.34 55.20
N ARG A 6 52.08 26.00 55.14
CA ARG A 6 53.14 25.08 55.66
C ARG A 6 53.04 23.62 55.14
N ARG A 7 54.08 23.23 54.39
CA ARG A 7 54.66 21.86 54.20
C ARG A 7 55.40 21.41 55.50
N PRO A 8 55.86 20.14 55.73
CA PRO A 8 56.66 19.31 54.81
C PRO A 8 56.57 17.75 54.91
N ALA A 9 57.24 17.08 53.96
CA ALA A 9 57.69 15.66 53.94
C ALA A 9 58.91 15.43 54.90
N PRO A 10 59.69 14.29 54.96
CA PRO A 10 59.74 13.03 54.17
C PRO A 10 60.15 11.70 54.92
N ARG A 11 60.43 10.64 54.12
CA ARG A 11 61.16 9.34 54.37
C ARG A 11 60.27 8.14 54.77
N GLY A 12 60.39 6.93 54.20
CA GLY A 12 61.24 6.36 53.16
C GLY A 12 60.91 4.85 52.96
N ASN A 13 61.28 4.31 51.80
CA ASN A 13 61.47 2.90 51.38
C ASN A 13 60.63 1.77 52.01
N GLN A 14 59.89 1.03 51.17
CA GLN A 14 60.17 -0.37 50.77
C GLN A 14 59.02 -0.95 49.90
N SER A 15 59.37 -1.54 48.76
CA SER A 15 58.51 -2.42 47.93
C SER A 15 58.13 -3.69 48.71
N PRO A 16 57.07 -4.46 48.33
CA PRO A 16 57.17 -5.34 47.17
C PRO A 16 55.86 -5.67 46.39
N GLN A 17 56.09 -6.06 45.14
CA GLN A 17 55.49 -7.16 44.37
C GLN A 17 53.99 -7.21 44.03
N GLN A 18 53.79 -7.18 42.71
CA GLN A 18 52.75 -7.83 41.91
C GLN A 18 52.35 -9.22 42.44
N GLN A 19 51.04 -9.46 42.50
CA GLN A 19 50.48 -10.81 42.40
C GLN A 19 49.71 -10.94 41.09
N GLN A 20 50.37 -11.61 40.15
CA GLN A 20 49.74 -12.38 39.08
C GLN A 20 49.16 -13.66 39.71
N SER A 21 47.91 -13.98 39.39
CA SER A 21 47.35 -15.31 39.65
C SER A 21 47.34 -16.08 38.33
N GLN A 22 48.42 -16.81 38.08
CA GLN A 22 48.42 -17.97 37.18
C GLN A 22 47.90 -19.17 37.97
N SER A 23 46.94 -19.91 37.44
CA SER A 23 46.68 -21.30 37.85
C SER A 23 47.08 -22.23 36.71
N VAL A 24 48.31 -22.71 36.81
CA VAL A 24 48.84 -23.90 36.15
C VAL A 24 48.19 -25.12 36.81
N ILE A 25 47.56 -26.00 36.04
CA ILE A 25 47.16 -27.32 36.53
C ILE A 25 48.28 -28.29 36.15
N GLN A 26 48.89 -28.87 37.18
CA GLN A 26 49.93 -29.88 37.10
C GLN A 26 49.38 -31.24 36.69
N LEU A 27 50.18 -31.91 35.86
CA LEU A 27 50.18 -33.35 35.63
C LEU A 27 50.45 -34.10 36.94
N SER A 28 49.66 -35.15 37.19
CA SER A 28 50.04 -36.24 38.10
C SER A 28 49.67 -37.58 37.47
N ASP A 29 50.69 -38.35 37.13
CA ASP A 29 50.63 -39.79 36.90
C ASP A 29 50.19 -40.50 38.19
N SER A 30 49.18 -41.37 38.08
CA SER A 30 49.08 -42.57 38.91
C SER A 30 48.32 -43.63 38.12
N SER A 31 49.01 -44.74 37.92
CA SER A 31 48.64 -45.92 37.18
C SER A 31 47.56 -46.78 37.88
N ASP A 32 46.91 -47.59 37.05
CA ASP A 32 46.24 -48.86 37.34
C ASP A 32 44.93 -48.82 38.14
N GLU A 33 43.81 -48.81 37.40
CA GLU A 33 42.68 -49.71 37.68
C GLU A 33 41.93 -50.02 36.38
N GLU A 34 41.87 -51.31 36.03
CA GLU A 34 41.14 -51.87 34.90
C GLU A 34 39.63 -51.57 35.05
N GLY A 35 39.17 -50.50 34.41
CA GLY A 35 37.77 -50.15 34.27
C GLY A 35 37.33 -50.31 32.82
N THR A 36 36.52 -51.33 32.58
CA THR A 36 35.89 -51.70 31.31
C THR A 36 35.40 -50.49 30.52
N ILE A 37 36.00 -50.23 29.35
CA ILE A 37 35.43 -49.31 28.36
C ILE A 37 34.15 -49.99 27.84
N SER A 38 33.00 -49.60 28.39
CA SER A 38 31.74 -49.87 27.70
C SER A 38 31.71 -48.95 26.49
N GLU A 39 32.03 -49.51 25.32
CA GLU A 39 31.58 -48.97 24.04
C GLU A 39 30.06 -48.81 24.15
N SER A 40 29.58 -47.59 24.41
CA SER A 40 28.20 -47.27 24.17
C SER A 40 28.04 -47.21 22.66
N GLU A 41 27.71 -48.34 22.05
CA GLU A 41 27.13 -48.42 20.73
C GLU A 41 25.93 -47.46 20.68
N THR A 42 26.13 -46.24 20.18
CA THR A 42 25.04 -45.53 19.54
C THR A 42 24.76 -46.26 18.24
N VAL A 43 24.01 -47.35 18.34
CA VAL A 43 23.37 -47.99 17.19
C VAL A 43 22.48 -46.91 16.58
N THR A 44 22.96 -46.27 15.50
CA THR A 44 22.12 -45.51 14.59
C THR A 44 21.15 -46.51 13.99
N ALA A 45 20.00 -46.69 14.63
CA ALA A 45 18.95 -47.55 14.12
C ALA A 45 18.63 -47.13 12.68
N THR A 46 18.82 -48.05 11.75
CA THR A 46 18.46 -47.84 10.35
C THR A 46 16.97 -47.49 10.32
N PRO A 47 16.57 -46.33 9.76
CA PRO A 47 15.17 -45.95 9.76
C PRO A 47 14.34 -46.97 8.98
N GLU A 48 13.32 -47.53 9.64
CA GLU A 48 12.36 -48.44 9.03
C GLU A 48 11.20 -47.62 8.45
N PHE A 49 10.86 -47.85 7.18
CA PHE A 49 9.79 -47.15 6.48
C PHE A 49 8.63 -48.10 6.19
N ARG A 50 7.40 -47.67 6.47
CA ARG A 50 6.19 -48.47 6.22
C ARG A 50 5.61 -48.20 4.84
N THR A 51 5.87 -47.03 4.27
CA THR A 51 5.41 -46.66 2.91
C THR A 51 6.52 -46.00 2.08
N VAL A 52 6.30 -45.93 0.76
CA VAL A 52 7.22 -45.25 -0.18
C VAL A 52 7.22 -43.74 0.05
N GLU A 53 6.08 -43.17 0.43
CA GLU A 53 5.93 -41.75 0.75
C GLU A 53 6.76 -41.37 1.98
N GLU A 54 6.72 -42.19 3.04
CA GLU A 54 7.54 -41.99 4.25
C GLU A 54 9.04 -42.02 3.91
N PHE A 55 9.47 -42.93 3.04
CA PHE A 55 10.85 -43.00 2.56
C PHE A 55 11.23 -41.76 1.74
N GLN A 56 10.38 -41.31 0.81
CA GLN A 56 10.62 -40.11 0.01
C GLN A 56 10.72 -38.85 0.86
N GLU A 57 9.81 -38.67 1.82
CA GLU A 57 9.83 -37.57 2.79
C GLU A 57 11.14 -37.58 3.59
N PHE A 58 11.55 -38.75 4.11
CA PHE A 58 12.80 -38.89 4.83
C PHE A 58 14.03 -38.54 3.98
N VAL A 59 14.10 -39.01 2.74
CA VAL A 59 15.22 -38.72 1.82
C VAL A 59 15.31 -37.22 1.55
N LYS A 60 14.18 -36.56 1.26
CA LYS A 60 14.14 -35.11 1.04
C LYS A 60 14.59 -34.32 2.27
N ILE A 61 14.05 -34.65 3.45
CA ILE A 61 14.41 -33.99 4.72
C ILE A 61 15.90 -34.18 5.01
N THR A 62 16.42 -35.39 4.79
CA THR A 62 17.84 -35.68 4.99
C THR A 62 18.70 -34.84 4.07
N LYS A 63 18.35 -34.76 2.78
CA LYS A 63 19.06 -33.92 1.81
C LYS A 63 19.08 -32.44 2.20
N MET A 64 17.95 -31.87 2.65
CA MET A 64 17.88 -30.47 3.09
C MET A 64 18.78 -30.22 4.31
N LYS A 65 18.82 -31.15 5.28
CA LYS A 65 19.73 -31.07 6.42
C LYS A 65 21.19 -31.13 5.97
N GLU A 66 21.51 -32.02 5.05
CA GLU A 66 22.86 -32.16 4.48
C GLU A 66 23.29 -30.90 3.73
N GLU A 67 22.39 -30.24 2.99
CA GLU A 67 22.65 -28.98 2.30
C GLU A 67 23.03 -27.85 3.28
N ILE A 68 22.27 -27.68 4.37
CA ILE A 68 22.58 -26.70 5.42
C ILE A 68 23.91 -27.02 6.10
N ILE A 69 24.15 -28.28 6.45
CA ILE A 69 25.41 -28.71 7.08
C ILE A 69 26.59 -28.48 6.14
N ALA A 70 26.44 -28.80 4.85
CA ALA A 70 27.48 -28.61 3.85
C ALA A 70 27.81 -27.12 3.68
N ASP A 71 26.82 -26.23 3.64
CA ASP A 71 27.08 -24.80 3.52
C ASP A 71 27.67 -24.20 4.81
N GLN A 72 27.26 -24.70 6.00
CA GLN A 72 27.93 -24.36 7.27
C GLN A 72 29.41 -24.79 7.27
N MET A 73 29.71 -25.99 6.80
CA MET A 73 31.09 -26.47 6.66
C MET A 73 31.88 -25.61 5.67
N LYS A 74 31.27 -25.25 4.53
CA LYS A 74 31.87 -24.37 3.52
C LYS A 74 32.15 -22.98 4.10
N PHE A 75 31.21 -22.41 4.85
CA PHE A 75 31.35 -21.11 5.51
C PHE A 75 32.60 -21.07 6.39
N ILE A 76 32.84 -22.12 7.18
CA ILE A 76 34.02 -22.25 8.03
C ILE A 76 35.28 -22.53 7.20
N ALA A 77 35.24 -23.52 6.31
CA ALA A 77 36.40 -23.99 5.56
C ALA A 77 36.98 -22.92 4.61
N GLU A 78 36.11 -22.10 4.00
CA GLU A 78 36.50 -21.02 3.09
C GLU A 78 36.72 -19.67 3.80
N ASN A 79 36.67 -19.66 5.14
CA ASN A 79 36.94 -18.50 6.00
C ASN A 79 36.01 -17.30 5.75
N TYR A 80 34.70 -17.55 5.53
CA TYR A 80 33.69 -16.50 5.48
C TYR A 80 33.55 -15.67 6.76
N PRO A 81 33.81 -16.17 7.98
CA PRO A 81 33.85 -15.33 9.19
C PRO A 81 34.81 -14.13 9.05
N ALA A 82 36.00 -14.34 8.46
CA ALA A 82 36.94 -13.27 8.22
C ALA A 82 36.43 -12.27 7.16
N ARG A 83 35.83 -12.76 6.06
CA ARG A 83 35.24 -11.90 5.01
C ARG A 83 34.10 -11.05 5.56
N ARG A 84 33.25 -11.62 6.42
CA ARG A 84 32.19 -10.91 7.14
C ARG A 84 32.74 -9.82 8.05
N ASN A 85 33.74 -10.14 8.88
CA ASN A 85 34.40 -9.15 9.75
C ASN A 85 35.02 -8.00 8.94
N GLN A 86 35.65 -8.33 7.80
CA GLN A 86 36.19 -7.35 6.89
C GLN A 86 35.09 -6.45 6.32
N LEU A 87 33.98 -7.02 5.82
CA LEU A 87 32.86 -6.23 5.29
C LEU A 87 32.25 -5.33 6.37
N SER A 88 32.04 -5.85 7.59
CA SER A 88 31.54 -5.06 8.72
C SER A 88 32.45 -3.89 9.07
N ALA A 89 33.77 -4.10 9.07
CA ALA A 89 34.75 -3.04 9.28
C ALA A 89 34.74 -2.01 8.14
N GLN A 90 34.67 -2.47 6.88
CA GLN A 90 34.59 -1.59 5.71
C GLN A 90 33.33 -0.73 5.73
N MET A 91 32.16 -1.32 6.04
CA MET A 91 30.90 -0.61 6.17
C MET A 91 30.93 0.42 7.31
N THR A 92 31.47 0.07 8.47
CA THR A 92 31.61 1.00 9.60
C THR A 92 32.45 2.21 9.20
N VAL A 93 33.62 1.97 8.58
CA VAL A 93 34.49 3.04 8.08
C VAL A 93 33.80 3.90 7.02
N LEU A 94 33.00 3.28 6.13
CA LEU A 94 32.25 4.00 5.11
C LEU A 94 31.20 4.93 5.73
N ILE A 95 30.40 4.42 6.66
CA ILE A 95 29.34 5.16 7.35
C ILE A 95 29.93 6.32 8.17
N ASP A 96 31.02 6.08 8.90
CA ASP A 96 31.68 7.13 9.68
C ASP A 96 32.19 8.27 8.79
N LYS A 97 32.81 7.93 7.65
CA LYS A 97 33.24 8.91 6.65
C LYS A 97 32.06 9.67 6.05
N MET A 98 30.94 8.97 5.83
CA MET A 98 29.74 9.53 5.22
C MET A 98 29.13 10.66 6.07
N TRP A 99 29.11 10.51 7.39
CA TRP A 99 28.55 11.54 8.28
C TRP A 99 29.45 12.75 8.51
N VAL A 100 30.74 12.64 8.19
CA VAL A 100 31.70 13.74 8.32
C VAL A 100 31.73 14.62 7.08
N ALA A 101 31.47 14.04 5.90
CA ALA A 101 31.52 14.72 4.62
C ALA A 101 30.51 15.89 4.51
N ILE A 102 30.91 16.93 3.79
CA ILE A 102 30.05 18.04 3.40
C ILE A 102 30.16 18.12 1.87
N PRO A 103 29.17 17.60 1.12
CA PRO A 103 29.20 17.63 -0.34
C PRO A 103 29.10 19.06 -0.88
N ASP A 104 29.76 19.29 -2.01
CA ASP A 104 29.62 20.52 -2.80
C ASP A 104 28.16 20.76 -3.16
N GLU A 105 27.77 22.03 -3.30
CA GLU A 105 26.38 22.46 -3.50
C GLU A 105 25.66 21.74 -4.65
N ASN A 106 26.35 21.58 -5.78
CA ASN A 106 25.84 20.87 -6.96
C ASN A 106 25.73 19.35 -6.79
N LYS A 107 26.37 18.75 -5.78
CA LYS A 107 26.43 17.30 -5.54
C LYS A 107 25.61 16.84 -4.33
N ARG A 108 25.04 17.77 -3.55
CA ARG A 108 24.35 17.44 -2.29
C ARG A 108 23.20 16.45 -2.48
N ARG A 109 22.46 16.58 -3.58
CA ARG A 109 21.34 15.70 -3.91
C ARG A 109 21.80 14.28 -4.22
N ASP A 110 22.81 14.14 -5.07
CA ASP A 110 23.36 12.84 -5.47
C ASP A 110 24.02 12.14 -4.27
N TYR A 111 24.68 12.93 -3.41
CA TYR A 111 25.19 12.45 -2.14
C TYR A 111 24.07 11.94 -1.21
N GLY A 112 22.93 12.64 -1.15
CA GLY A 112 21.76 12.14 -0.44
C GLY A 112 21.22 10.83 -1.01
N GLY A 113 21.26 10.67 -2.34
CA GLY A 113 20.96 9.39 -3.02
C GLY A 113 21.94 8.28 -2.63
N PHE A 114 23.22 8.59 -2.51
CA PHE A 114 24.24 7.68 -2.02
C PHE A 114 23.98 7.24 -0.57
N VAL A 115 23.66 8.19 0.33
CA VAL A 115 23.25 7.87 1.72
C VAL A 115 22.06 6.91 1.74
N ASN A 116 21.08 7.11 0.86
CA ASN A 116 19.91 6.25 0.77
C ASN A 116 20.27 4.79 0.43
N ILE A 117 21.14 4.57 -0.57
CA ILE A 117 21.61 3.22 -0.91
C ILE A 117 22.39 2.59 0.24
N VAL A 118 23.39 3.30 0.78
CA VAL A 118 24.27 2.76 1.82
C VAL A 118 23.47 2.33 3.03
N MET A 119 22.51 3.15 3.46
CA MET A 119 21.72 2.87 4.66
C MET A 119 20.70 1.75 4.42
N THR A 120 20.10 1.66 3.23
CA THR A 120 19.22 0.54 2.86
C THR A 120 19.99 -0.79 2.86
N PHE A 121 21.15 -0.82 2.18
CA PHE A 121 22.02 -1.99 2.13
C PHE A 121 22.51 -2.41 3.52
N THR A 122 22.93 -1.43 4.32
CA THR A 122 23.41 -1.66 5.69
C THR A 122 22.33 -2.26 6.56
N GLU A 123 21.09 -1.79 6.44
CA GLU A 123 19.97 -2.33 7.21
C GLU A 123 19.66 -3.77 6.83
N LEU A 124 19.64 -4.11 5.54
CA LEU A 124 19.45 -5.50 5.08
C LEU A 124 20.53 -6.42 5.65
N TYR A 125 21.80 -6.02 5.55
CA TYR A 125 22.94 -6.78 6.07
C TYR A 125 22.89 -6.94 7.59
N TYR A 126 22.63 -5.85 8.31
CA TYR A 126 22.50 -5.87 9.77
C TYR A 126 21.35 -6.78 10.22
N PHE A 127 20.21 -6.73 9.54
CA PHE A 127 19.07 -7.58 9.84
C PHE A 127 19.41 -9.07 9.62
N THR A 128 20.07 -9.42 8.51
CA THR A 128 20.55 -10.79 8.26
C THR A 128 21.46 -11.27 9.38
N ILE A 129 22.47 -10.49 9.77
CA ILE A 129 23.36 -10.85 10.89
C ILE A 129 22.54 -11.07 12.16
N LYS A 130 21.63 -10.16 12.49
CA LYS A 130 20.85 -10.25 13.74
C LYS A 130 20.02 -11.54 13.81
N VAL A 131 19.39 -11.93 12.70
CA VAL A 131 18.56 -13.16 12.62
C VAL A 131 19.45 -14.39 12.65
N MET A 132 20.43 -14.46 11.75
CA MET A 132 21.21 -15.68 11.49
C MET A 132 22.25 -15.97 12.56
N GLU A 133 22.76 -14.95 13.25
CA GLU A 133 23.80 -15.14 14.27
C GLU A 133 23.22 -15.24 15.69
N GLY A 134 22.01 -14.71 15.90
CA GLY A 134 21.34 -14.69 17.20
C GLY A 134 21.07 -16.09 17.74
N ASP A 135 20.57 -17.00 16.90
CA ASP A 135 20.19 -18.36 17.31
C ASP A 135 21.39 -19.32 17.38
N TYR A 136 22.48 -19.02 16.68
CA TYR A 136 23.69 -19.86 16.61
C TYR A 136 24.76 -19.50 17.67
N ARG A 137 24.37 -18.81 18.74
CA ARG A 137 25.23 -18.43 19.89
C ARG A 137 26.51 -17.66 19.50
N SER A 138 26.37 -16.62 18.69
CA SER A 138 27.37 -15.55 18.48
C SER A 138 28.85 -16.00 18.58
N GLY A 139 29.41 -16.61 17.53
CA GLY A 139 30.79 -17.13 17.52
C GLY A 139 31.11 -18.00 16.30
N ASP A 140 32.04 -18.95 16.43
CA ASP A 140 32.53 -19.83 15.35
C ASP A 140 31.47 -20.78 14.75
N ARG A 141 30.27 -20.86 15.35
CA ARG A 141 29.11 -21.61 14.84
C ARG A 141 28.05 -20.73 14.18
N SER A 142 28.27 -19.42 14.15
CA SER A 142 27.44 -18.44 13.47
C SER A 142 27.60 -18.57 11.96
N TYR A 143 26.50 -18.62 11.22
CA TYR A 143 26.51 -18.90 9.79
C TYR A 143 25.51 -18.02 9.05
N ILE A 144 25.94 -17.52 7.89
CA ILE A 144 25.07 -16.90 6.87
C ILE A 144 25.30 -17.71 5.60
N PRO A 145 24.25 -18.05 4.82
CA PRO A 145 24.44 -18.73 3.54
C PRO A 145 25.52 -18.10 2.68
N THR A 146 26.44 -18.94 2.19
CA THR A 146 27.66 -18.47 1.52
C THR A 146 27.32 -17.67 0.26
N ASP A 147 26.27 -18.06 -0.47
CA ASP A 147 25.74 -17.36 -1.64
C ASP A 147 25.19 -15.96 -1.31
N LEU A 148 24.50 -15.82 -0.17
CA LEU A 148 24.00 -14.54 0.33
C LEU A 148 25.16 -13.65 0.79
N MET A 149 26.15 -14.21 1.47
CA MET A 149 27.34 -13.46 1.87
C MET A 149 28.13 -12.97 0.65
N ASP A 150 28.28 -13.80 -0.38
CA ASP A 150 28.90 -13.40 -1.65
C ASP A 150 28.12 -12.29 -2.34
N LYS A 151 26.77 -12.31 -2.31
CA LYS A 151 25.94 -11.20 -2.81
C LYS A 151 26.20 -9.89 -2.08
N PHE A 152 26.33 -9.93 -0.75
CA PHE A 152 26.68 -8.73 0.03
C PHE A 152 28.09 -8.22 -0.32
N LEU A 153 29.08 -9.10 -0.42
CA LEU A 153 30.45 -8.75 -0.78
C LEU A 153 30.52 -8.14 -2.19
N ASN A 154 29.86 -8.76 -3.16
CA ASN A 154 29.83 -8.30 -4.55
C ASN A 154 29.13 -6.95 -4.66
N TYR A 155 27.98 -6.76 -4.00
CA TYR A 155 27.26 -5.48 -4.06
C TYR A 155 27.99 -4.34 -3.34
N PHE A 156 28.82 -4.64 -2.34
CA PHE A 156 29.66 -3.61 -1.71
C PHE A 156 30.63 -2.95 -2.71
N THR A 157 31.05 -3.67 -3.75
CA THR A 157 31.84 -3.07 -4.85
C THR A 157 31.05 -1.99 -5.59
N THR A 158 29.75 -2.22 -5.85
CA THR A 158 28.83 -1.22 -6.42
C THR A 158 28.70 0.01 -5.53
N ILE A 159 28.67 -0.16 -4.20
CA ILE A 159 28.64 0.96 -3.25
C ILE A 159 29.90 1.82 -3.37
N GLU A 160 31.09 1.22 -3.42
CA GLU A 160 32.34 1.96 -3.61
C GLU A 160 32.43 2.63 -4.99
N GLU A 161 31.83 2.03 -6.02
CA GLU A 161 31.68 2.68 -7.33
C GLU A 161 30.76 3.90 -7.29
N CYS A 162 29.59 3.80 -6.65
CA CYS A 162 28.67 4.94 -6.48
C CYS A 162 29.34 6.10 -5.72
N ARG A 163 30.17 5.76 -4.73
CA ARG A 163 30.96 6.74 -3.97
C ARG A 163 31.97 7.48 -4.83
N THR A 164 32.62 6.79 -5.78
CA THR A 164 33.70 7.37 -6.62
C THR A 164 33.17 8.07 -7.87
N LYS A 165 32.08 7.58 -8.47
CA LYS A 165 31.44 8.14 -9.66
C LYS A 165 30.43 9.26 -9.34
N GLU A 166 30.25 9.59 -8.05
CA GLU A 166 29.39 10.66 -7.52
C GLU A 166 27.92 10.57 -7.94
N GLY A 167 27.41 9.36 -8.15
CA GLY A 167 26.05 9.17 -8.62
C GLY A 167 25.47 7.81 -8.29
N VAL A 168 24.16 7.79 -8.11
CA VAL A 168 23.35 6.59 -7.93
C VAL A 168 22.36 6.49 -9.07
N ASP A 169 22.25 5.31 -9.67
CA ASP A 169 21.29 4.99 -10.72
C ASP A 169 20.21 4.00 -10.21
N ILE A 170 19.10 3.90 -10.94
CA ILE A 170 17.96 3.05 -10.61
C ILE A 170 18.32 1.57 -10.67
N SER A 171 19.28 1.21 -11.51
CA SER A 171 19.86 -0.14 -11.59
C SER A 171 20.39 -0.61 -10.23
N ASN A 172 21.05 0.28 -9.48
CA ASN A 172 21.57 -0.05 -8.16
C ASN A 172 20.45 -0.45 -7.18
N TYR A 173 19.30 0.22 -7.23
CA TYR A 173 18.14 -0.14 -6.41
C TYR A 173 17.45 -1.42 -6.90
N SER A 174 17.40 -1.66 -8.22
CA SER A 174 16.89 -2.90 -8.79
C SER A 174 17.67 -4.12 -8.26
N ASP A 175 19.00 -4.06 -8.29
CA ASP A 175 19.86 -5.15 -7.81
C ASP A 175 19.69 -5.38 -6.29
N MET A 176 19.38 -4.33 -5.54
CA MET A 176 19.10 -4.42 -4.10
C MET A 176 17.82 -5.22 -3.79
N LEU A 177 16.82 -5.22 -4.69
CA LEU A 177 15.65 -6.10 -4.54
C LEU A 177 16.05 -7.58 -4.64
N SER A 178 17.00 -7.92 -5.51
CA SER A 178 17.51 -9.28 -5.64
C SER A 178 18.29 -9.74 -4.40
N ILE A 179 18.97 -8.81 -3.70
CA ILE A 179 19.58 -9.10 -2.39
C ILE A 179 18.50 -9.32 -1.35
N ARG A 180 17.49 -8.45 -1.29
CA ARG A 180 16.35 -8.58 -0.36
C ARG A 180 15.65 -9.93 -0.53
N ASP A 181 15.41 -10.37 -1.76
CA ASP A 181 14.78 -11.68 -2.02
C ASP A 181 15.61 -12.84 -1.46
N LYS A 182 16.93 -12.80 -1.66
CA LYS A 182 17.86 -13.80 -1.11
C LYS A 182 17.97 -13.76 0.41
N VAL A 183 17.88 -12.57 1.02
CA VAL A 183 17.77 -12.42 2.48
C VAL A 183 16.51 -13.12 3.00
N ILE A 184 15.37 -12.93 2.34
CA ILE A 184 14.10 -13.54 2.75
C ILE A 184 14.10 -15.06 2.58
N GLU A 185 14.66 -15.56 1.48
CA GLU A 185 14.86 -17.00 1.23
C GLU A 185 15.69 -17.65 2.34
N ALA A 186 16.84 -17.05 2.66
CA ALA A 186 17.70 -17.52 3.74
C ALA A 186 16.97 -17.51 5.09
N ILE A 187 16.28 -16.41 5.43
CA ILE A 187 15.55 -16.28 6.70
C ILE A 187 14.45 -17.35 6.82
N ARG A 188 13.74 -17.63 5.73
CA ARG A 188 12.76 -18.70 5.71
C ARG A 188 13.42 -20.04 6.03
N GLU A 189 14.47 -20.42 5.31
CA GLU A 189 15.19 -21.68 5.53
C GLU A 189 15.75 -21.80 6.95
N HIS A 190 16.25 -20.69 7.50
CA HIS A 190 16.67 -20.62 8.88
C HIS A 190 15.53 -21.00 9.83
N TYR A 191 14.35 -20.40 9.69
CA TYR A 191 13.23 -20.70 10.58
C TYR A 191 12.55 -22.04 10.34
N THR A 192 12.46 -22.49 9.08
CA THR A 192 11.72 -23.71 8.73
C THR A 192 12.58 -24.98 8.85
N VAL A 193 13.91 -24.87 8.74
CA VAL A 193 14.83 -26.01 8.77
C VAL A 193 15.91 -25.83 9.83
N GLY A 194 16.65 -24.72 9.80
CA GLY A 194 17.81 -24.48 10.67
C GLY A 194 17.46 -24.47 12.17
N VAL A 195 16.46 -23.71 12.57
CA VAL A 195 16.00 -23.58 13.97
C VAL A 195 15.48 -24.92 14.52
N PRO A 196 14.62 -25.68 13.81
CA PRO A 196 14.26 -27.03 14.23
C PRO A 196 15.47 -27.96 14.40
N MET A 197 16.46 -27.93 13.49
CA MET A 197 17.69 -28.71 13.64
C MET A 197 18.45 -28.34 14.91
N LEU A 198 18.63 -27.04 15.18
CA LEU A 198 19.31 -26.54 16.38
C LEU A 198 18.59 -26.93 17.68
N ARG A 199 17.26 -26.98 17.66
CA ARG A 199 16.41 -27.33 18.80
C ARG A 199 16.22 -28.84 18.97
N GLY A 200 16.80 -29.68 18.09
CA GLY A 200 16.59 -31.13 18.09
C GLY A 200 15.14 -31.52 17.78
N GLN A 201 14.39 -30.65 17.12
CA GLN A 201 12.99 -30.87 16.72
C GLN A 201 12.93 -31.60 15.38
N ARG A 202 11.80 -32.25 15.10
CA ARG A 202 11.56 -32.86 13.79
C ARG A 202 11.49 -31.75 12.74
N VAL A 203 12.34 -31.86 11.73
CA VAL A 203 12.28 -31.04 10.51
C VAL A 203 11.20 -31.63 9.62
N TYR A 204 10.35 -30.77 9.06
CA TYR A 204 9.37 -31.11 8.04
C TYR A 204 9.83 -30.54 6.69
N GLU A 205 9.37 -31.13 5.59
CA GLU A 205 9.57 -30.50 4.28
C GLU A 205 8.91 -29.12 4.33
N PRO A 206 9.68 -28.02 4.15
CA PRO A 206 9.10 -26.70 4.12
C PRO A 206 8.13 -26.67 2.95
N VAL A 207 6.98 -26.08 3.23
CA VAL A 207 5.99 -25.84 2.20
C VAL A 207 6.65 -25.10 1.03
N PRO A 208 6.54 -25.60 -0.23
CA PRO A 208 7.20 -24.97 -1.38
C PRO A 208 6.86 -23.48 -1.45
N GLU A 209 7.83 -22.64 -1.84
CA GLU A 209 7.46 -21.25 -2.12
C GLU A 209 6.51 -21.22 -3.30
N VAL A 210 5.41 -20.49 -3.16
CA VAL A 210 4.67 -20.05 -4.33
C VAL A 210 5.55 -19.04 -5.06
N GLU A 211 5.98 -19.40 -6.28
CA GLU A 211 6.87 -18.56 -7.10
C GLU A 211 6.30 -17.14 -7.28
N GLU A 212 4.98 -17.04 -7.38
CA GLU A 212 4.26 -15.79 -7.59
C GLU A 212 3.30 -15.46 -6.43
N ARG A 213 3.74 -14.55 -5.55
CA ARG A 213 2.88 -13.86 -4.58
C ARG A 213 2.57 -12.45 -5.08
N TYR A 214 1.47 -11.86 -4.62
CA TYR A 214 1.17 -10.46 -4.89
C TYR A 214 1.80 -9.55 -3.82
N PHE A 215 2.76 -8.74 -4.26
CA PHE A 215 3.45 -7.72 -3.46
C PHE A 215 3.73 -6.49 -4.33
N PRO A 216 2.80 -5.52 -4.37
CA PRO A 216 2.89 -4.36 -5.26
C PRO A 216 4.01 -3.38 -4.88
N PHE A 217 4.66 -3.59 -3.75
CA PHE A 217 5.53 -2.59 -3.17
C PHE A 217 6.85 -2.39 -3.92
N ASP A 218 7.36 -3.41 -4.61
CA ASP A 218 8.70 -3.39 -5.19
C ASP A 218 8.88 -2.26 -6.22
N TYR A 219 7.95 -2.15 -7.17
CA TYR A 219 7.99 -1.09 -8.16
C TYR A 219 7.67 0.27 -7.56
N GLU A 220 6.76 0.32 -6.59
CA GLU A 220 6.44 1.56 -5.88
C GLU A 220 7.66 2.11 -5.13
N TRP A 221 8.41 1.20 -4.48
CA TRP A 221 9.65 1.51 -3.81
C TRP A 221 10.71 1.97 -4.81
N LEU A 222 10.98 1.22 -5.88
CA LEU A 222 11.95 1.58 -6.92
C LEU A 222 11.70 2.97 -7.49
N CYS A 223 10.45 3.26 -7.87
CA CYS A 223 10.03 4.54 -8.43
C CYS A 223 10.23 5.71 -7.46
N GLY A 224 10.18 5.44 -6.15
CA GLY A 224 10.35 6.45 -5.10
C GLY A 224 11.80 6.73 -4.70
N GLN A 225 12.78 5.98 -5.22
CA GLN A 225 14.18 6.13 -4.79
C GLN A 225 14.95 7.23 -5.52
N ILE A 226 14.54 7.59 -6.74
CA ILE A 226 15.20 8.63 -7.54
C ILE A 226 14.30 9.84 -7.63
N THR A 227 14.83 10.99 -7.21
CA THR A 227 14.08 12.24 -7.18
C THR A 227 14.28 13.08 -8.45
N SER A 228 15.27 12.77 -9.30
CA SER A 228 15.60 13.57 -10.49
C SER A 228 14.53 13.42 -11.59
N GLY A 229 14.09 14.57 -12.12
CA GLY A 229 12.86 14.76 -12.90
C GLY A 229 12.83 14.21 -14.33
N ALA A 230 13.60 13.16 -14.64
CA ALA A 230 13.48 12.43 -15.91
C ALA A 230 12.42 11.31 -15.86
N PHE A 231 11.90 11.00 -14.67
CA PHE A 231 11.02 9.86 -14.41
C PHE A 231 9.54 10.23 -14.21
N TYR A 232 9.11 11.40 -14.71
CA TYR A 232 7.68 11.67 -14.99
C TYR A 232 7.25 10.91 -16.26
N SER A 233 7.52 9.61 -16.24
CA SER A 233 7.37 8.68 -17.33
C SER A 233 5.93 8.20 -17.47
N ALA A 234 5.61 7.68 -18.65
CA ALA A 234 4.39 6.93 -18.90
C ALA A 234 4.19 5.78 -17.89
N TYR A 235 5.22 5.27 -17.21
CA TYR A 235 5.03 4.18 -16.25
C TYR A 235 4.48 4.61 -14.88
N MET A 236 4.61 5.87 -14.48
CA MET A 236 4.09 6.35 -13.19
C MET A 236 2.57 6.16 -13.08
N ARG A 237 1.85 6.22 -14.21
CA ARG A 237 0.40 5.95 -14.26
C ARG A 237 0.07 4.56 -13.73
N TYR A 238 0.86 3.54 -14.07
CA TYR A 238 0.64 2.16 -13.63
C TYR A 238 0.92 2.01 -12.14
N VAL A 239 1.91 2.73 -11.60
CA VAL A 239 2.18 2.76 -10.16
C VAL A 239 1.01 3.37 -9.40
N TYR A 240 0.48 4.51 -9.88
CA TYR A 240 -0.69 5.14 -9.27
C TYR A 240 -1.95 4.30 -9.42
N LEU A 241 -2.18 3.68 -10.59
CA LEU A 241 -3.28 2.74 -10.79
C LEU A 241 -3.20 1.59 -9.78
N SER A 242 -2.02 1.00 -9.61
CA SER A 242 -1.82 -0.06 -8.64
C SER A 242 -2.10 0.37 -7.19
N ARG A 243 -1.67 1.58 -6.81
CA ARG A 243 -2.00 2.15 -5.49
C ARG A 243 -3.51 2.34 -5.33
N MET A 244 -4.17 2.94 -6.33
CA MET A 244 -5.62 3.16 -6.32
C MET A 244 -6.37 1.84 -6.21
N TYR A 245 -5.96 0.81 -6.97
CA TYR A 245 -6.53 -0.54 -6.88
C TYR A 245 -6.29 -1.18 -5.53
N SER A 246 -5.12 -1.01 -4.92
CA SER A 246 -4.84 -1.50 -3.56
C SER A 246 -5.75 -0.84 -2.51
N ILE A 247 -5.99 0.46 -2.64
CA ILE A 247 -6.94 1.19 -1.77
C ILE A 247 -8.37 0.75 -2.05
N ASP A 248 -8.75 0.57 -3.33
CA ASP A 248 -10.07 0.12 -3.72
C ASP A 248 -10.36 -1.30 -3.24
N ILE A 249 -9.40 -2.23 -3.31
CA ILE A 249 -9.50 -3.58 -2.73
C ILE A 249 -9.79 -3.46 -1.22
N SER A 250 -9.04 -2.61 -0.52
CA SER A 250 -9.26 -2.36 0.91
C SER A 250 -10.63 -1.72 1.17
N TYR A 251 -11.10 -0.83 0.30
CA TYR A 251 -12.42 -0.23 0.38
C TYR A 251 -13.53 -1.25 0.15
N ARG A 252 -13.42 -2.11 -0.88
CA ARG A 252 -14.38 -3.20 -1.16
C ARG A 252 -14.49 -4.17 0.00
N ARG A 253 -13.35 -4.57 0.59
CA ARG A 253 -13.30 -5.38 1.81
C ARG A 253 -14.09 -4.75 2.96
N LEU A 254 -13.92 -3.44 3.19
CA LEU A 254 -14.74 -2.74 4.19
C LEU A 254 -16.22 -2.66 3.81
N GLN A 255 -16.56 -2.52 2.52
CA GLN A 255 -17.94 -2.57 2.07
C GLN A 255 -18.58 -3.93 2.34
N ILE A 256 -17.87 -5.04 2.11
CA ILE A 256 -18.34 -6.40 2.44
C ILE A 256 -18.62 -6.54 3.94
N ILE A 257 -17.69 -6.05 4.78
CA ILE A 257 -17.89 -6.02 6.24
C ILE A 257 -19.12 -5.18 6.62
N ALA A 258 -19.27 -4.00 6.02
CA ALA A 258 -20.40 -3.13 6.29
C ALA A 258 -21.73 -3.75 5.81
N ALA A 259 -21.76 -4.36 4.63
CA ALA A 259 -22.96 -4.98 4.04
C ALA A 259 -23.41 -6.19 4.86
N SER A 260 -22.50 -7.11 5.20
CA SER A 260 -22.79 -8.31 6.01
C SER A 260 -23.34 -7.98 7.40
N ARG A 261 -23.20 -6.74 7.85
CA ARG A 261 -23.60 -6.27 9.18
C ARG A 261 -24.59 -5.12 9.16
N ASN A 262 -25.13 -4.77 7.99
CA ASN A 262 -26.08 -3.66 7.80
C ASN A 262 -25.59 -2.31 8.35
N LEU A 263 -24.30 -2.04 8.16
CA LEU A 263 -23.66 -0.75 8.48
C LEU A 263 -23.45 0.13 7.25
N GLU A 264 -24.01 -0.23 6.10
CA GLU A 264 -23.88 0.60 4.90
C GLU A 264 -24.40 2.02 5.17
N ASP A 265 -23.58 3.02 4.82
CA ASP A 265 -23.94 4.41 4.99
C ASP A 265 -24.62 4.95 3.75
N LYS A 266 -25.95 5.10 3.85
CA LYS A 266 -26.74 5.72 2.78
C LYS A 266 -26.53 7.25 2.72
N ASP A 267 -25.76 7.85 3.62
CA ASP A 267 -25.46 9.29 3.65
C ASP A 267 -23.99 9.61 3.32
N ASN A 268 -23.16 8.62 2.98
CA ASN A 268 -21.74 8.82 2.64
C ASN A 268 -21.54 9.01 1.13
N LEU A 269 -21.62 10.27 0.69
CA LEU A 269 -21.27 10.64 -0.69
C LEU A 269 -19.80 10.33 -0.98
N LYS A 270 -19.54 9.73 -2.14
CA LYS A 270 -18.19 9.40 -2.57
C LYS A 270 -17.50 10.62 -3.16
N GLU A 271 -16.19 10.70 -2.94
CA GLU A 271 -15.35 11.65 -3.66
C GLU A 271 -15.26 11.30 -5.15
N PHE A 272 -15.28 12.33 -6.00
CA PHE A 272 -15.15 12.18 -7.45
C PHE A 272 -13.73 11.79 -7.83
N ARG A 273 -13.61 11.00 -8.90
CA ARG A 273 -12.33 10.71 -9.55
C ARG A 273 -12.29 11.37 -10.92
N MET A 274 -11.17 12.03 -11.20
CA MET A 274 -10.87 12.64 -12.48
C MET A 274 -10.60 11.58 -13.54
N LEU A 275 -11.05 11.85 -14.77
CA LEU A 275 -10.64 11.07 -15.93
C LEU A 275 -9.25 11.54 -16.38
N VAL A 276 -8.29 10.61 -16.38
CA VAL A 276 -6.91 10.87 -16.83
C VAL A 276 -6.77 10.31 -18.26
N PRO A 277 -6.34 11.10 -19.25
CA PRO A 277 -6.17 10.62 -20.62
C PRO A 277 -5.04 9.59 -20.71
N PHE A 278 -5.17 8.62 -21.62
CA PHE A 278 -4.10 7.66 -21.91
C PHE A 278 -2.91 8.30 -22.62
N VAL A 279 -3.14 9.35 -23.41
CA VAL A 279 -2.13 10.08 -24.19
C VAL A 279 -2.19 11.56 -23.85
N ALA A 280 -1.86 11.92 -22.60
CA ALA A 280 -1.76 13.34 -22.22
C ALA A 280 -0.37 13.90 -22.55
N THR A 281 -0.32 15.13 -23.04
CA THR A 281 0.92 15.83 -23.42
C THR A 281 1.66 16.44 -22.22
N ASN A 282 1.04 16.48 -21.04
CA ASN A 282 1.58 17.11 -19.84
C ASN A 282 1.73 16.11 -18.67
N PRO A 283 2.93 15.54 -18.47
CA PRO A 283 3.20 14.57 -17.39
C PRO A 283 2.94 15.12 -15.97
N TYR A 284 3.12 16.42 -15.76
CA TYR A 284 2.88 17.05 -14.46
C TYR A 284 1.38 17.16 -14.15
N ALA A 285 0.55 17.40 -15.16
CA ALA A 285 -0.90 17.39 -14.99
C ALA A 285 -1.43 15.97 -14.72
N ILE A 286 -0.84 14.95 -15.38
CA ILE A 286 -1.13 13.53 -15.12
C ILE A 286 -0.83 13.18 -13.66
N ASP A 287 0.38 13.49 -13.17
CA ASP A 287 0.78 13.21 -11.78
C ASP A 287 -0.18 13.85 -10.77
N LYS A 288 -0.56 15.12 -10.98
CA LYS A 288 -1.55 15.82 -10.15
C LYS A 288 -2.91 15.14 -10.14
N ALA A 289 -3.41 14.74 -11.30
CA ALA A 289 -4.72 14.10 -11.42
C ALA A 289 -4.74 12.70 -10.80
N LEU A 290 -3.67 11.92 -11.00
CA LEU A 290 -3.50 10.61 -10.38
C LEU A 290 -3.41 10.71 -8.87
N LYS A 291 -2.66 11.69 -8.35
CA LYS A 291 -2.59 11.97 -6.91
C LYS A 291 -3.94 12.40 -6.34
N TYR A 292 -4.69 13.25 -7.04
CA TYR A 292 -6.06 13.62 -6.64
C TYR A 292 -6.96 12.38 -6.53
N ASN A 293 -6.89 11.48 -7.50
CA ASN A 293 -7.65 10.24 -7.49
C ASN A 293 -7.23 9.30 -6.33
N GLU A 294 -5.93 9.16 -6.06
CA GLU A 294 -5.42 8.40 -4.90
C GLU A 294 -5.99 8.97 -3.59
N ASP A 295 -5.95 10.29 -3.41
CA ASP A 295 -6.49 10.96 -2.23
C ASP A 295 -8.01 10.77 -2.10
N ALA A 296 -8.76 10.84 -3.20
CA ALA A 296 -10.20 10.57 -3.24
C ALA A 296 -10.53 9.14 -2.79
N CYS A 297 -9.79 8.13 -3.29
CA CYS A 297 -9.93 6.75 -2.85
C CYS A 297 -9.66 6.62 -1.34
N ARG A 298 -8.59 7.25 -0.84
CA ARG A 298 -8.21 7.19 0.58
C ARG A 298 -9.22 7.86 1.50
N ILE A 299 -9.82 8.98 1.09
CA ILE A 299 -10.89 9.65 1.85
C ILE A 299 -12.11 8.74 1.95
N ASN A 300 -12.54 8.14 0.84
CA ASN A 300 -13.67 7.21 0.80
C ASN A 300 -13.44 6.01 1.72
N TYR A 301 -12.25 5.41 1.64
CA TYR A 301 -11.80 4.35 2.55
C TYR A 301 -11.86 4.78 4.02
N THR A 302 -11.23 5.91 4.36
CA THR A 302 -11.12 6.38 5.74
C THR A 302 -12.48 6.67 6.37
N ARG A 303 -13.41 7.24 5.60
CA ARG A 303 -14.78 7.51 6.06
C ARG A 303 -15.50 6.21 6.42
N LEU A 304 -15.49 5.24 5.52
CA LEU A 304 -16.14 3.94 5.75
C LEU A 304 -15.48 3.19 6.91
N HIS A 305 -14.15 3.15 6.96
CA HIS A 305 -13.41 2.52 8.06
C HIS A 305 -13.80 3.10 9.42
N ARG A 306 -13.82 4.44 9.55
CA ARG A 306 -14.22 5.11 10.80
C ARG A 306 -15.64 4.75 11.20
N LYS A 307 -16.55 4.57 10.25
CA LYS A 307 -17.91 4.14 10.53
C LYS A 307 -17.95 2.69 11.03
N VAL A 308 -17.34 1.76 10.29
CA VAL A 308 -17.24 0.35 10.65
C VAL A 308 -16.64 0.18 12.06
N VAL A 309 -15.61 0.96 12.41
CA VAL A 309 -15.00 0.93 13.74
C VAL A 309 -15.87 1.60 14.82
N ARG A 310 -16.48 2.75 14.54
CA ARG A 310 -17.31 3.46 15.53
C ARG A 310 -18.56 2.66 15.90
N ASP A 311 -19.23 2.12 14.90
CA ASP A 311 -20.51 1.45 15.07
C ASP A 311 -20.34 0.02 15.59
N HIS A 312 -19.10 -0.48 15.71
CA HIS A 312 -18.76 -1.77 16.30
C HIS A 312 -17.93 -1.68 17.58
N LYS A 313 -18.47 -2.22 18.67
CA LYS A 313 -17.78 -2.37 19.96
C LYS A 313 -16.79 -3.55 20.00
N VAL A 314 -16.88 -4.49 19.05
CA VAL A 314 -16.07 -5.71 19.00
C VAL A 314 -15.06 -5.65 17.87
N ARG A 315 -13.83 -6.08 18.15
CA ARG A 315 -12.72 -6.11 17.19
C ARG A 315 -12.95 -7.19 16.13
N ILE A 316 -13.10 -6.80 14.86
CA ILE A 316 -13.35 -7.71 13.74
C ILE A 316 -12.03 -8.04 13.04
N PRO A 317 -11.58 -9.32 12.98
CA PRO A 317 -10.32 -9.70 12.34
C PRO A 317 -10.14 -9.16 10.92
N GLU A 318 -11.17 -9.28 10.09
CA GLU A 318 -11.18 -8.84 8.68
C GLU A 318 -11.03 -7.31 8.58
N SER A 319 -11.61 -6.56 9.53
CA SER A 319 -11.47 -5.11 9.61
C SER A 319 -10.05 -4.72 10.06
N ILE A 320 -9.48 -5.40 11.06
CA ILE A 320 -8.09 -5.19 11.49
C ILE A 320 -7.17 -5.42 10.30
N PHE A 321 -7.35 -6.54 9.58
CA PHE A 321 -6.54 -6.89 8.43
C PHE A 321 -6.60 -5.83 7.34
N THR A 322 -7.81 -5.46 6.96
CA THR A 322 -8.02 -4.42 5.94
C THR A 322 -7.43 -3.08 6.37
N HIS A 323 -7.45 -2.76 7.67
CA HIS A 323 -6.85 -1.53 8.19
C HIS A 323 -5.33 -1.55 8.24
N VAL A 324 -4.76 -2.64 8.72
CA VAL A 324 -3.31 -2.85 8.82
C VAL A 324 -2.67 -2.77 7.44
N MET A 325 -3.27 -3.43 6.44
CA MET A 325 -2.71 -3.50 5.10
C MET A 325 -2.71 -2.14 4.39
N GLU A 326 -3.75 -1.31 4.58
CA GLU A 326 -3.70 0.06 4.06
C GLU A 326 -2.76 0.96 4.87
N ARG A 327 -2.71 0.79 6.20
CA ARG A 327 -1.82 1.60 7.05
C ARG A 327 -0.35 1.41 6.73
N ILE A 328 0.09 0.18 6.45
CA ILE A 328 1.48 -0.07 6.02
C ILE A 328 1.75 0.57 4.65
N GLY A 329 0.82 0.46 3.69
CA GLY A 329 0.94 1.09 2.38
C GLY A 329 1.07 2.61 2.48
N ASP A 330 0.19 3.25 3.26
CA ASP A 330 0.24 4.69 3.52
C ASP A 330 1.53 5.11 4.22
N LEU A 331 1.98 4.38 5.24
CA LEU A 331 3.22 4.68 5.95
C LEU A 331 4.43 4.64 5.00
N CYS A 332 4.55 3.59 4.18
CA CYS A 332 5.66 3.52 3.22
C CYS A 332 5.60 4.66 2.19
N GLY A 333 4.40 5.04 1.73
CA GLY A 333 4.20 6.21 0.88
C GLY A 333 4.64 7.51 1.58
N LYS A 334 4.34 7.67 2.87
CA LYS A 334 4.77 8.81 3.69
C LYS A 334 6.28 8.86 3.89
N ILE A 335 6.94 7.73 4.18
CA ILE A 335 8.40 7.63 4.33
C ILE A 335 9.08 8.11 3.05
N ARG A 336 8.68 7.59 1.89
CA ARG A 336 9.21 8.02 0.58
C ARG A 336 9.02 9.50 0.31
N ARG A 337 7.80 10.03 0.51
CA ARG A 337 7.53 11.47 0.30
C ARG A 337 8.37 12.35 1.22
N LYS A 338 8.53 11.95 2.48
CA LYS A 338 9.38 12.66 3.46
C LYS A 338 10.85 12.62 3.02
N LYS A 339 11.35 11.45 2.61
CA LYS A 339 12.71 11.27 2.08
C LYS A 339 12.95 12.13 0.83
N ALA A 340 12.04 12.10 -0.14
CA ALA A 340 12.12 12.89 -1.37
C ALA A 340 12.11 14.41 -1.12
N ARG A 341 11.32 14.87 -0.15
CA ARG A 341 11.36 16.26 0.32
C ARG A 341 12.73 16.64 0.86
N PHE A 342 13.28 15.85 1.79
CA PHE A 342 14.61 16.13 2.35
C PHE A 342 15.73 16.10 1.31
N LEU A 343 15.66 15.17 0.34
CA LEU A 343 16.57 15.12 -0.81
C LEU A 343 16.49 16.39 -1.68
N SER A 344 15.29 16.93 -1.86
CA SER A 344 15.07 18.15 -2.64
C SER A 344 15.56 19.39 -1.89
N ASP A 345 15.35 19.44 -0.58
CA ASP A 345 15.78 20.53 0.29
C ASP A 345 17.32 20.61 0.40
N LEU A 346 18.04 19.49 0.19
CA LEU A 346 19.50 19.45 0.26
C LEU A 346 20.20 20.40 -0.72
N ALA A 347 19.63 20.62 -1.91
CA ALA A 347 20.25 21.45 -2.95
C ALA A 347 20.51 22.88 -2.43
N ASN A 348 19.54 23.47 -1.74
CA ASN A 348 19.56 24.88 -1.34
C ASN A 348 19.74 25.09 0.18
N CYS A 349 20.07 24.04 0.94
CA CYS A 349 20.16 24.15 2.39
C CYS A 349 21.48 24.76 2.89
N GLU A 350 21.43 25.40 4.05
CA GLU A 350 22.62 25.93 4.75
C GLU A 350 23.54 24.79 5.20
N ILE A 351 24.86 25.00 5.16
CA ILE A 351 25.88 23.98 5.46
C ILE A 351 25.64 23.28 6.81
N LYS A 352 25.27 24.04 7.85
CA LYS A 352 25.00 23.51 9.20
C LYS A 352 23.84 22.51 9.24
N SER A 353 22.91 22.58 8.28
CA SER A 353 21.70 21.75 8.22
C SER A 353 21.81 20.61 7.21
N ILE A 354 22.94 20.45 6.51
CA ILE A 354 23.15 19.34 5.58
C ILE A 354 23.18 18.00 6.35
N LYS A 355 23.97 17.93 7.42
CA LYS A 355 24.22 16.68 8.15
C LYS A 355 22.95 16.12 8.80
N SER A 356 22.12 16.98 9.36
CA SER A 356 20.85 16.59 9.98
C SER A 356 19.90 16.01 8.95
N LYS A 357 19.76 16.64 7.78
CA LYS A 357 18.95 16.14 6.66
C LYS A 357 19.46 14.80 6.10
N LEU A 358 20.77 14.64 5.95
CA LEU A 358 21.36 13.36 5.52
C LEU A 358 21.08 12.24 6.52
N ARG A 359 21.10 12.52 7.82
CA ARG A 359 20.74 11.54 8.85
C ARG A 359 19.26 11.20 8.83
N VAL A 360 18.39 12.19 8.63
CA VAL A 360 16.95 11.93 8.41
C VAL A 360 16.76 10.97 7.24
N ILE A 361 17.41 11.24 6.10
CA ILE A 361 17.39 10.33 4.94
C ILE A 361 17.86 8.94 5.35
N GLY A 362 19.00 8.84 6.04
CA GLY A 362 19.56 7.55 6.47
C GLY A 362 18.63 6.74 7.38
N VAL A 363 17.97 7.37 8.36
CA VAL A 363 17.01 6.69 9.23
C VAL A 363 15.77 6.25 8.44
N LEU A 364 15.25 7.11 7.56
CA LEU A 364 14.12 6.76 6.70
C LEU A 364 14.46 5.62 5.72
N SER A 365 15.71 5.54 5.25
CA SER A 365 16.20 4.44 4.40
C SER A 365 16.28 3.11 5.16
N SER A 366 16.74 3.12 6.41
CA SER A 366 16.65 1.96 7.29
C SER A 366 15.19 1.52 7.51
N MET A 367 14.27 2.46 7.74
CA MET A 367 12.84 2.14 7.86
C MET A 367 12.28 1.52 6.58
N ASP A 368 12.59 2.09 5.41
CA ASP A 368 12.19 1.56 4.11
C ASP A 368 12.70 0.12 3.88
N ALA A 369 13.94 -0.19 4.29
CA ALA A 369 14.50 -1.54 4.18
C ALA A 369 13.74 -2.56 5.04
N LEU A 370 13.35 -2.19 6.27
CA LEU A 370 12.53 -3.04 7.13
C LEU A 370 11.12 -3.25 6.56
N CYS A 371 10.52 -2.21 5.96
CA CYS A 371 9.25 -2.33 5.26
C CYS A 371 9.34 -3.24 4.02
N LEU A 372 10.44 -3.18 3.26
CA LEU A 372 10.71 -4.07 2.12
C LEU A 372 10.73 -5.55 2.53
N LEU A 373 11.32 -5.86 3.69
CA LEU A 373 11.32 -7.21 4.24
C LEU A 373 9.91 -7.64 4.65
N LEU A 374 9.21 -6.81 5.45
CA LEU A 374 7.85 -7.10 5.91
C LEU A 374 6.89 -7.36 4.75
N GLN A 375 6.88 -6.51 3.73
CA GLN A 375 5.93 -6.64 2.62
C GLN A 375 6.25 -7.81 1.68
N ARG A 376 7.50 -8.30 1.70
CA ARG A 376 7.84 -9.55 1.01
C ARG A 376 7.33 -10.76 1.79
N VAL A 377 7.53 -10.79 3.11
CA VAL A 377 7.09 -11.90 3.98
C VAL A 377 5.56 -12.00 4.02
N TYR A 378 4.88 -10.86 4.24
CA TYR A 378 3.43 -10.74 4.33
C TYR A 378 2.74 -10.49 2.97
N GLY A 379 3.43 -10.73 1.85
CA GLY A 379 2.83 -10.69 0.52
C GLY A 379 1.66 -11.67 0.41
N PHE A 380 0.64 -11.33 -0.37
CA PHE A 380 -0.58 -12.13 -0.46
C PHE A 380 -0.38 -13.36 -1.34
N TYR A 381 -0.98 -14.47 -0.90
CA TYR A 381 -1.20 -15.64 -1.72
C TYR A 381 -2.39 -15.38 -2.63
N LEU A 382 -2.31 -15.87 -3.86
CA LEU A 382 -3.30 -15.65 -4.89
C LEU A 382 -4.07 -16.94 -5.13
N ASP A 383 -5.38 -16.92 -5.00
CA ASP A 383 -6.23 -18.09 -5.24
C ASP A 383 -7.39 -17.70 -6.18
N ASP A 384 -7.70 -18.55 -7.15
CA ASP A 384 -8.70 -18.24 -8.18
C ASP A 384 -10.12 -18.09 -7.56
N GLU A 385 -10.44 -18.86 -6.53
CA GLU A 385 -11.75 -18.80 -5.87
C GLU A 385 -11.75 -17.82 -4.68
N ARG A 386 -10.71 -17.86 -3.86
CA ARG A 386 -10.61 -17.17 -2.57
C ARG A 386 -9.98 -15.78 -2.70
N GLY A 387 -9.36 -15.49 -3.84
CA GLY A 387 -8.70 -14.22 -4.12
C GLY A 387 -7.42 -14.04 -3.33
N PHE A 388 -7.24 -12.83 -2.79
CA PHE A 388 -6.05 -12.52 -1.99
C PHE A 388 -6.19 -13.07 -0.57
N VAL A 389 -5.35 -14.06 -0.24
CA VAL A 389 -5.29 -14.72 1.06
C VAL A 389 -4.03 -14.30 1.79
N GLY A 390 -4.13 -14.00 3.09
CA GLY A 390 -2.95 -13.70 3.89
C GLY A 390 -3.24 -13.33 5.34
N GLU A 391 -2.17 -12.91 6.02
CA GLU A 391 -2.20 -12.49 7.40
C GLU A 391 -1.81 -11.01 7.51
N PRO A 392 -2.33 -10.27 8.50
CA PRO A 392 -1.95 -8.88 8.69
C PRO A 392 -0.59 -8.76 9.37
N ILE A 393 0.16 -7.73 9.01
CA ILE A 393 1.34 -7.31 9.78
C ILE A 393 0.91 -6.99 11.23
N PRO A 394 1.59 -7.53 12.26
CA PRO A 394 1.21 -7.28 13.64
C PRO A 394 1.22 -5.79 14.00
N LEU A 395 0.23 -5.35 14.78
CA LEU A 395 0.17 -3.94 15.24
C LEU A 395 1.38 -3.54 16.10
N ASP A 396 2.03 -4.51 16.73
CA ASP A 396 3.23 -4.30 17.54
C ASP A 396 4.46 -3.96 16.69
N VAL A 397 4.38 -4.12 15.37
CA VAL A 397 5.36 -3.61 14.40
C VAL A 397 4.95 -2.21 13.92
N LEU A 398 3.67 -2.03 13.57
CA LEU A 398 3.18 -0.77 13.02
C LEU A 398 3.26 0.41 14.00
N LYS A 399 2.95 0.19 15.29
CA LYS A 399 2.99 1.25 16.30
C LYS A 399 4.41 1.84 16.46
N PRO A 400 5.47 1.03 16.71
CA PRO A 400 6.84 1.55 16.76
C PRO A 400 7.29 2.22 15.46
N LEU A 401 6.89 1.68 14.30
CA LEU A 401 7.21 2.27 13.00
C LEU A 401 6.62 3.68 12.84
N ASP A 402 5.35 3.86 13.19
CA ASP A 402 4.69 5.17 13.15
C ASP A 402 5.33 6.15 14.13
N GLU A 403 5.58 5.72 15.37
CA GLU A 403 6.26 6.55 16.39
C GLU A 403 7.62 7.04 15.88
N LEU A 404 8.43 6.14 15.31
CA LEU A 404 9.72 6.50 14.73
C LEU A 404 9.55 7.46 13.55
N PHE A 405 8.59 7.22 12.66
CA PHE A 405 8.34 8.10 11.51
C PHE A 405 8.05 9.55 11.93
N TYR A 406 7.22 9.74 12.97
CA TYR A 406 6.89 11.08 13.47
C TYR A 406 8.03 11.72 14.26
N MET A 407 8.86 10.93 14.95
CA MET A 407 10.04 11.41 15.69
C MET A 407 11.18 11.88 14.78
N VAL A 408 11.33 11.28 13.60
CA VAL A 408 12.46 11.57 12.70
C VAL A 408 12.22 12.88 11.95
N ASP A 409 12.88 13.96 12.37
CA ASP A 409 12.89 15.25 11.67
C ASP A 409 14.28 15.92 11.73
N ASP A 410 14.38 17.11 11.14
CA ASP A 410 15.63 17.86 11.07
C ASP A 410 16.14 18.26 12.47
N ASP A 411 15.22 18.68 13.34
CA ASP A 411 15.50 19.17 14.69
C ASP A 411 16.02 18.05 15.59
N CYS A 412 15.40 16.88 15.52
CA CYS A 412 15.77 15.70 16.29
C CYS A 412 17.03 15.03 15.74
N CYS A 413 17.43 15.27 14.49
CA CYS A 413 18.64 14.70 13.88
C CYS A 413 19.87 15.64 13.88
N GLY A 414 19.74 16.85 14.45
CA GLY A 414 20.75 17.90 14.44
C GLY A 414 22.03 17.66 15.26
N GLY A 415 21.95 16.87 16.33
CA GLY A 415 23.06 16.71 17.29
C GLY A 415 24.31 16.01 16.74
N ILE A 416 25.52 16.36 17.17
CA ILE A 416 26.79 15.85 16.61
C ILE A 416 26.87 14.31 16.58
N LYS A 417 26.32 13.61 17.58
CA LYS A 417 26.35 12.14 17.71
C LYS A 417 25.07 11.44 17.23
N GLY A 418 24.17 12.15 16.56
CA GLY A 418 22.80 11.65 16.34
C GLY A 418 21.99 11.63 17.64
N ASN A 419 20.68 11.37 17.54
CA ASN A 419 19.81 11.30 18.70
C ASN A 419 19.70 9.85 19.19
N PRO A 420 20.14 9.56 20.44
CA PRO A 420 20.08 8.20 20.98
C PRO A 420 18.66 7.66 21.03
N LEU A 421 17.65 8.50 21.25
CA LEU A 421 16.24 8.09 21.26
C LEU A 421 15.79 7.54 19.90
N ILE A 422 16.24 8.14 18.80
CA ILE A 422 15.94 7.65 17.45
C ILE A 422 16.60 6.30 17.23
N SER A 423 17.86 6.14 17.67
CA SER A 423 18.59 4.87 17.58
C SER A 423 17.90 3.77 18.40
N ASP A 424 17.48 4.08 19.62
CA ASP A 424 16.77 3.14 20.50
C ASP A 424 15.41 2.74 19.89
N LYS A 425 14.65 3.71 19.37
CA LYS A 425 13.38 3.44 18.68
C LYS A 425 13.56 2.61 17.41
N LEU A 426 14.61 2.86 16.63
CA LEU A 426 14.94 2.03 15.46
C LEU A 426 15.28 0.59 15.87
N ASN A 427 15.98 0.38 16.99
CA ASN A 427 16.22 -0.95 17.55
C ASN A 427 14.93 -1.65 17.98
N VAL A 428 14.00 -0.94 18.63
CA VAL A 428 12.67 -1.47 18.96
C VAL A 428 11.93 -1.92 17.70
N VAL A 429 11.96 -1.12 16.63
CA VAL A 429 11.37 -1.48 15.34
C VAL A 429 12.02 -2.75 14.78
N ARG A 430 13.36 -2.81 14.72
CA ARG A 430 14.10 -3.99 14.23
C ARG A 430 13.72 -5.27 14.97
N GLU A 431 13.60 -5.19 16.29
CA GLU A 431 13.15 -6.32 17.12
C GLU A 431 11.70 -6.71 16.86
N ALA A 432 10.81 -5.74 16.71
CA ALA A 432 9.41 -6.02 16.39
C ALA A 432 9.28 -6.70 15.02
N VAL A 433 10.00 -6.20 14.01
CA VAL A 433 10.06 -6.81 12.67
C VAL A 433 10.62 -8.22 12.75
N HIS A 434 11.71 -8.43 13.49
CA HIS A 434 12.31 -9.74 13.69
C HIS A 434 11.30 -10.75 14.25
N ARG A 435 10.64 -10.41 15.37
CA ARG A 435 9.63 -11.28 16.00
C ARG A 435 8.43 -11.55 15.09
N ALA A 436 8.01 -10.57 14.31
CA ALA A 436 6.90 -10.74 13.38
C ALA A 436 7.26 -11.72 12.25
N ILE A 437 8.45 -11.60 11.67
CA ILE A 437 8.94 -12.51 10.63
C ILE A 437 9.13 -13.93 11.18
N GLU A 438 9.71 -14.06 12.39
CA GLU A 438 9.83 -15.35 13.09
C GLU A 438 8.45 -16.01 13.28
N SER A 439 7.49 -15.32 13.90
CA SER A 439 6.13 -15.83 14.12
C SER A 439 5.43 -16.18 12.80
N PHE A 440 5.65 -15.39 11.74
CA PHE A 440 5.07 -15.70 10.43
C PHE A 440 5.56 -17.06 9.91
N TYR A 441 6.87 -17.28 9.86
CA TYR A 441 7.43 -18.52 9.33
C TYR A 441 7.17 -19.75 10.21
N LEU A 442 7.15 -19.57 11.53
CA LEU A 442 6.93 -20.67 12.47
C LEU A 442 5.44 -21.02 12.67
N GLU A 443 4.52 -20.05 12.54
CA GLU A 443 3.12 -20.24 12.98
C GLU A 443 2.07 -19.97 11.90
N LYS A 444 2.38 -19.15 10.88
CA LYS A 444 1.38 -18.58 9.96
C LYS A 444 1.50 -19.06 8.52
N MET A 445 2.72 -19.27 8.05
CA MET A 445 3.00 -19.63 6.66
C MET A 445 2.23 -20.89 6.23
N GLU A 446 2.24 -21.93 7.05
CA GLU A 446 1.55 -23.19 6.77
C GLU A 446 0.03 -22.99 6.66
N ASN A 447 -0.58 -22.17 7.53
CA ASN A 447 -2.02 -21.89 7.46
C ASN A 447 -2.39 -21.20 6.16
N CYS A 448 -1.60 -20.21 5.73
CA CYS A 448 -1.84 -19.51 4.48
C CYS A 448 -1.74 -20.47 3.29
N HIS A 449 -0.77 -21.38 3.30
CA HIS A 449 -0.58 -22.32 2.21
C HIS A 449 -1.60 -23.45 2.17
N ARG A 450 -2.11 -23.91 3.33
CA ARG A 450 -3.18 -24.93 3.39
C ARG A 450 -4.46 -24.52 2.67
N HIS A 451 -4.68 -23.21 2.53
CA HIS A 451 -5.87 -22.65 1.90
C HIS A 451 -5.67 -22.27 0.43
N PHE A 452 -4.48 -22.54 -0.10
CA PHE A 452 -4.09 -22.26 -1.47
C PHE A 452 -3.97 -23.60 -2.22
N GLU A 453 -4.74 -23.79 -3.28
CA GLU A 453 -4.50 -24.90 -4.20
C GLU A 453 -3.27 -24.54 -5.05
N ALA A 454 -2.22 -25.37 -4.97
CA ALA A 454 -0.85 -25.10 -5.44
C ALA A 454 -0.67 -24.95 -6.96
N GLN A 455 -1.73 -24.68 -7.70
CA GLN A 455 -1.66 -24.23 -9.07
C GLN A 455 -2.58 -23.04 -9.20
N ALA A 456 -2.13 -21.87 -8.71
CA ALA A 456 -2.34 -20.70 -9.54
C ALA A 456 -1.89 -21.15 -10.92
N ARG A 457 -2.83 -21.34 -11.86
CA ARG A 457 -2.44 -21.45 -13.25
C ARG A 457 -1.47 -20.29 -13.42
N PRO A 458 -0.27 -20.50 -14.00
CA PRO A 458 0.37 -19.35 -14.61
C PRO A 458 -0.77 -18.79 -15.43
N VAL A 459 -1.29 -17.61 -15.05
CA VAL A 459 -2.18 -16.90 -15.94
C VAL A 459 -1.20 -16.61 -17.05
N ALA A 460 -1.13 -17.55 -18.01
CA ALA A 460 -0.38 -17.40 -19.22
C ALA A 460 -0.95 -16.11 -19.70
N LEU A 461 -0.15 -15.05 -19.55
CA LEU A 461 -0.51 -13.74 -20.03
C LEU A 461 -0.68 -13.99 -21.52
N ALA A 462 -1.90 -14.28 -21.95
CA ALA A 462 -2.37 -13.78 -23.21
C ALA A 462 -2.32 -12.27 -22.99
N VAL A 463 -1.13 -11.71 -23.22
CA VAL A 463 -0.89 -10.26 -23.23
C VAL A 463 -1.93 -9.60 -24.15
N ASP A 464 -2.46 -10.39 -25.10
CA ASP A 464 -3.54 -10.08 -26.02
C ASP A 464 -4.89 -9.76 -25.34
N ASP A 465 -5.20 -10.26 -24.13
CA ASP A 465 -6.45 -9.98 -23.40
C ASP A 465 -6.30 -8.86 -22.35
N CYS A 466 -5.11 -8.28 -22.20
CA CYS A 466 -4.85 -7.22 -21.25
C CYS A 466 -5.00 -5.85 -21.95
N HIS A 467 -6.02 -5.07 -21.57
CA HIS A 467 -6.22 -3.70 -22.10
C HIS A 467 -5.05 -2.74 -21.80
N TYR A 468 -4.08 -3.16 -20.98
CA TYR A 468 -2.86 -2.41 -20.73
C TYR A 468 -1.79 -2.73 -21.80
N SER A 469 -1.67 -1.85 -22.81
CA SER A 469 -0.56 -1.93 -23.74
C SER A 469 0.76 -1.54 -23.04
N LEU A 470 1.68 -2.50 -22.93
CA LEU A 470 3.04 -2.22 -22.43
C LEU A 470 3.92 -1.78 -23.58
N ASN A 471 4.33 -0.52 -23.58
CA ASN A 471 5.48 -0.14 -24.37
C ASN A 471 6.75 -0.19 -23.51
N LEU A 472 7.57 -1.23 -23.68
CA LEU A 472 8.83 -1.38 -22.93
C LEU A 472 9.80 -0.22 -23.16
N THR A 473 9.66 0.52 -24.27
CA THR A 473 10.48 1.71 -24.52
C THR A 473 10.15 2.87 -23.58
N ASP A 474 8.98 2.84 -22.93
CA ASP A 474 8.57 3.83 -21.92
C ASP A 474 9.33 3.65 -20.59
N TYR A 475 10.07 2.55 -20.45
CA TYR A 475 10.84 2.20 -19.26
C TYR A 475 12.35 2.31 -19.56
N PRO A 476 13.14 2.84 -18.61
CA PRO A 476 14.58 2.63 -18.62
C PRO A 476 14.90 1.14 -18.72
N SER A 477 15.87 0.78 -19.55
CA SER A 477 16.27 -0.61 -19.78
C SER A 477 16.61 -1.36 -18.48
N SER A 478 17.17 -0.65 -17.51
CA SER A 478 17.51 -1.15 -16.18
C SER A 478 16.31 -1.59 -15.33
N ILE A 479 15.11 -1.09 -15.60
CA ILE A 479 13.87 -1.46 -14.89
C ILE A 479 12.81 -2.12 -15.77
N ALA A 480 13.05 -2.23 -17.08
CA ALA A 480 12.13 -2.85 -18.02
C ALA A 480 11.76 -4.29 -17.62
N GLN A 481 12.67 -5.03 -16.97
CA GLN A 481 12.40 -6.36 -16.42
C GLN A 481 11.27 -6.37 -15.37
N HIS A 482 11.13 -5.29 -14.59
CA HIS A 482 10.11 -5.16 -13.55
C HIS A 482 8.73 -4.78 -14.12
N ALA A 483 8.69 -4.22 -15.34
CA ALA A 483 7.46 -3.74 -15.97
C ALA A 483 6.44 -4.86 -16.20
N LYS A 484 6.92 -6.05 -16.62
CA LYS A 484 6.06 -7.23 -16.81
C LYS A 484 5.36 -7.65 -15.52
N LYS A 485 6.13 -7.71 -14.41
CA LYS A 485 5.60 -8.07 -13.09
C LYS A 485 4.63 -7.02 -12.55
N MET A 486 4.88 -5.74 -12.82
CA MET A 486 3.97 -4.66 -12.46
C MET A 486 2.61 -4.79 -13.18
N LEU A 487 2.61 -5.08 -14.48
CA LEU A 487 1.36 -5.30 -15.22
C LEU A 487 0.63 -6.56 -14.77
N TRP A 488 1.36 -7.65 -14.50
CA TRP A 488 0.75 -8.84 -13.91
C TRP A 488 0.08 -8.52 -12.57
N HIS A 489 0.73 -7.76 -11.68
CA HIS A 489 0.10 -7.31 -10.44
C HIS A 489 -1.15 -6.43 -10.67
N LEU A 490 -1.16 -5.56 -11.69
CA LEU A 490 -2.34 -4.77 -12.05
C LEU A 490 -3.49 -5.66 -12.51
N TYR A 491 -3.22 -6.63 -13.37
CA TYR A 491 -4.22 -7.61 -13.80
C TYR A 491 -4.80 -8.38 -12.62
N VAL A 492 -3.94 -8.88 -11.73
CA VAL A 492 -4.35 -9.62 -10.53
C VAL A 492 -5.16 -8.75 -9.57
N GLN A 493 -4.86 -7.45 -9.47
CA GLN A 493 -5.68 -6.50 -8.70
C GLN A 493 -7.07 -6.28 -9.31
N GLU A 494 -7.18 -6.18 -10.64
CA GLU A 494 -8.48 -6.05 -11.32
C GLU A 494 -9.34 -7.30 -11.17
N PHE A 495 -8.70 -8.47 -11.28
CA PHE A 495 -9.33 -9.75 -10.98
C PHE A 495 -9.88 -9.77 -9.55
N GLU A 496 -9.07 -9.39 -8.55
CA GLU A 496 -9.52 -9.33 -7.15
C GLU A 496 -10.63 -8.30 -6.93
N LEU A 497 -10.58 -7.13 -7.59
CA LEU A 497 -11.66 -6.14 -7.51
C LEU A 497 -12.98 -6.68 -8.05
N THR A 498 -12.93 -7.37 -9.18
CA THR A 498 -14.09 -8.03 -9.78
C THR A 498 -14.65 -9.09 -8.85
N ARG A 499 -13.78 -9.95 -8.32
CA ARG A 499 -14.17 -11.00 -7.35
C ARG A 499 -14.79 -10.41 -6.08
N LEU A 500 -14.20 -9.35 -5.52
CA LEU A 500 -14.72 -8.66 -4.33
C LEU A 500 -16.06 -7.97 -4.57
N ASN A 501 -16.35 -7.49 -5.78
CA ASN A 501 -17.68 -6.96 -6.11
C ASN A 501 -18.75 -8.06 -6.02
N ARG A 502 -18.44 -9.27 -6.54
CA ARG A 502 -19.32 -10.45 -6.40
C ARG A 502 -19.57 -10.80 -4.94
N GLU A 503 -18.51 -10.80 -4.13
CA GLU A 503 -18.62 -11.03 -2.67
C GLU A 503 -19.41 -9.95 -1.94
N LEU A 504 -19.31 -8.69 -2.37
CA LEU A 504 -20.13 -7.59 -1.85
C LEU A 504 -21.61 -7.82 -2.17
N TYR A 505 -21.93 -8.28 -3.39
CA TYR A 505 -23.28 -8.64 -3.75
C TYR A 505 -23.81 -9.79 -2.88
N ARG A 506 -23.04 -10.88 -2.75
CA ARG A 506 -23.37 -12.02 -1.88
C ARG A 506 -23.64 -11.59 -0.45
N ALA A 507 -22.80 -10.70 0.10
CA ALA A 507 -22.99 -10.17 1.46
C ALA A 507 -24.29 -9.35 1.62
N ARG A 508 -24.67 -8.56 0.61
CA ARG A 508 -25.95 -7.82 0.61
C ARG A 508 -27.15 -8.74 0.49
N ASP A 509 -27.09 -9.72 -0.41
CA ASP A 509 -28.19 -10.65 -0.61
C ASP A 509 -28.39 -11.54 0.62
N ALA A 510 -27.29 -12.09 1.17
CA ALA A 510 -27.30 -12.85 2.42
C ALA A 510 -28.01 -12.09 3.55
N PHE A 511 -27.70 -10.80 3.73
CA PHE A 511 -28.38 -10.01 4.76
C PHE A 511 -29.91 -10.01 4.61
N THR A 512 -30.42 -10.05 3.38
CA THR A 512 -31.87 -10.02 3.09
C THR A 512 -32.52 -11.40 2.99
N ARG A 513 -31.81 -12.41 2.48
CA ARG A 513 -32.37 -13.70 2.04
C ARG A 513 -31.72 -14.93 2.68
N TRP A 514 -30.78 -14.77 3.61
CA TRP A 514 -30.15 -15.92 4.26
C TRP A 514 -31.20 -16.85 4.88
N PRO A 515 -31.16 -18.16 4.60
CA PRO A 515 -32.11 -19.12 5.15
C PRO A 515 -32.11 -19.08 6.68
N ARG A 516 -33.30 -19.19 7.28
CA ARG A 516 -33.48 -19.23 8.73
C ARG A 516 -33.79 -20.65 9.15
N GLY A 517 -32.90 -21.27 9.93
CA GLY A 517 -33.07 -22.61 10.49
C GLY A 517 -31.97 -22.92 11.50
N GLU A 518 -32.23 -23.84 12.43
CA GLU A 518 -31.25 -24.24 13.46
C GLU A 518 -30.03 -24.95 12.84
N ASP A 519 -30.21 -25.65 11.73
CA ASP A 519 -29.15 -26.37 11.01
C ASP A 519 -28.39 -25.51 9.98
N VAL A 520 -28.80 -24.25 9.77
CA VAL A 520 -28.18 -23.36 8.77
C VAL A 520 -27.00 -22.63 9.42
N PRO A 521 -25.77 -22.79 8.91
CA PRO A 521 -24.63 -22.06 9.45
C PRO A 521 -24.82 -20.55 9.27
N PRO A 522 -24.29 -19.72 10.20
CA PRO A 522 -24.35 -18.27 10.03
C PRO A 522 -23.56 -17.86 8.77
N PHE A 523 -23.99 -16.76 8.14
CA PHE A 523 -23.22 -16.17 7.05
C PHE A 523 -21.85 -15.70 7.56
N MET A 524 -20.79 -16.15 6.91
CA MET A 524 -19.41 -15.81 7.21
C MET A 524 -18.78 -15.22 5.95
N ILE A 525 -18.10 -14.09 6.09
CA ILE A 525 -17.37 -13.43 4.99
C ILE A 525 -15.94 -13.98 4.79
N ASN A 526 -15.49 -14.86 5.69
CA ASN A 526 -14.19 -15.52 5.65
C ASN A 526 -14.35 -16.98 6.08
N THR A 527 -14.25 -17.90 5.13
CA THR A 527 -14.27 -19.36 5.37
C THR A 527 -12.87 -19.93 5.64
N CYS A 528 -11.81 -19.16 5.38
CA CYS A 528 -10.44 -19.63 5.49
C CYS A 528 -9.94 -19.56 6.95
N ARG A 529 -10.10 -20.64 7.70
CA ARG A 529 -9.70 -20.68 9.12
C ARG A 529 -8.19 -20.49 9.31
N GLY A 530 -7.81 -19.54 10.17
CA GLY A 530 -6.41 -19.30 10.53
C GLY A 530 -5.62 -18.47 9.51
N THR A 531 -6.31 -17.86 8.55
CA THR A 531 -5.84 -16.81 7.65
C THR A 531 -7.03 -15.90 7.34
N ILE A 532 -6.82 -14.84 6.57
CA ILE A 532 -7.91 -13.94 6.16
C ILE A 532 -8.02 -13.97 4.64
N SER A 533 -9.20 -14.40 4.19
CA SER A 533 -9.70 -14.17 2.84
C SER A 533 -11.08 -13.53 2.93
N PHE A 534 -11.50 -12.85 1.87
CA PHE A 534 -12.88 -12.38 1.73
C PHE A 534 -13.63 -13.36 0.84
N ALA A 535 -13.64 -14.62 1.25
CA ALA A 535 -14.36 -15.70 0.59
C ALA A 535 -15.47 -16.17 1.55
N SER A 536 -16.73 -15.94 1.15
CA SER A 536 -17.86 -16.25 2.01
C SER A 536 -18.35 -17.70 1.87
N ASN A 537 -19.12 -18.17 2.85
CA ASN A 537 -19.83 -19.46 2.78
C ASN A 537 -21.15 -19.39 1.99
N TYR A 538 -21.34 -18.34 1.19
CA TYR A 538 -22.59 -18.14 0.45
C TYR A 538 -22.93 -19.29 -0.48
N LYS A 539 -21.92 -19.76 -1.24
CA LYS A 539 -22.04 -20.88 -2.19
C LYS A 539 -22.32 -22.23 -1.54
N ASP A 540 -22.09 -22.34 -0.23
CA ASP A 540 -22.29 -23.59 0.51
C ASP A 540 -23.75 -23.73 0.99
N VAL A 541 -24.52 -22.63 0.98
CA VAL A 541 -25.87 -22.56 1.55
C VAL A 541 -26.92 -22.19 0.50
N ILE A 542 -26.58 -21.31 -0.45
CA ILE A 542 -27.48 -20.89 -1.54
C ILE A 542 -27.21 -21.74 -2.78
N ASP A 543 -28.27 -22.11 -3.47
CA ASP A 543 -28.22 -22.94 -4.67
C ASP A 543 -27.56 -22.22 -5.87
N SER A 544 -26.93 -23.00 -6.74
CA SER A 544 -26.17 -22.49 -7.87
C SER A 544 -27.03 -21.76 -8.92
N GLU A 545 -28.32 -22.10 -9.04
CA GLU A 545 -29.23 -21.45 -10.00
C GLU A 545 -29.53 -20.02 -9.57
N THR A 546 -29.91 -19.82 -8.30
CA THR A 546 -30.03 -18.48 -7.70
C THR A 546 -28.73 -17.68 -7.80
N ILE A 547 -27.57 -18.32 -7.56
CA ILE A 547 -26.27 -17.65 -7.72
C ILE A 547 -26.05 -17.21 -9.17
N ASN A 548 -26.36 -18.04 -10.16
CA ASN A 548 -26.17 -17.72 -11.57
C ASN A 548 -27.08 -16.59 -12.05
N GLU A 549 -28.38 -16.62 -11.70
CA GLU A 549 -29.31 -15.52 -11.99
C GLU A 549 -28.83 -14.19 -11.38
N GLN A 550 -28.30 -14.25 -10.16
CA GLN A 550 -27.72 -13.10 -9.47
C GLN A 550 -26.47 -12.57 -10.19
N MET A 551 -25.59 -13.47 -10.63
CA MET A 551 -24.37 -13.14 -11.36
C MET A 551 -24.65 -12.54 -12.74
N GLU A 552 -25.69 -13.02 -13.44
CA GLU A 552 -26.14 -12.43 -14.71
C GLU A 552 -26.71 -11.03 -14.50
N ALA A 553 -27.52 -10.83 -13.45
CA ALA A 553 -28.03 -9.52 -13.08
C ALA A 553 -26.91 -8.53 -12.67
N GLU A 554 -25.82 -9.02 -12.08
CA GLU A 554 -24.62 -8.22 -11.80
C GLU A 554 -23.84 -7.89 -13.08
N ALA A 555 -23.60 -8.86 -13.97
CA ALA A 555 -22.92 -8.62 -15.24
C ALA A 555 -23.65 -7.57 -16.10
N LEU A 556 -24.98 -7.61 -16.13
CA LEU A 556 -25.82 -6.59 -16.76
C LEU A 556 -25.65 -5.21 -16.11
N LYS A 557 -25.53 -5.12 -14.78
CA LYS A 557 -25.25 -3.87 -14.06
C LYS A 557 -23.83 -3.36 -14.31
N ASP A 558 -22.83 -4.23 -14.32
CA ASP A 558 -21.43 -3.84 -14.55
C ASP A 558 -21.20 -3.34 -15.98
N MET A 559 -21.85 -3.93 -16.99
CA MET A 559 -21.76 -3.46 -18.39
C MET A 559 -22.47 -2.12 -18.63
N THR A 560 -23.50 -1.77 -17.85
CA THR A 560 -24.34 -0.59 -18.11
C THR A 560 -24.17 0.55 -17.10
N TYR A 561 -23.63 0.28 -15.91
CA TYR A 561 -23.63 1.22 -14.78
C TYR A 561 -22.21 1.70 -14.44
N ALA A 562 -21.82 2.84 -15.04
CA ALA A 562 -20.72 3.60 -14.48
C ALA A 562 -21.10 4.09 -13.06
N ALA A 563 -20.20 3.93 -12.09
CA ALA A 563 -20.45 4.38 -10.72
C ALA A 563 -20.98 5.84 -10.71
N PRO A 564 -22.01 6.19 -9.90
CA PRO A 564 -22.73 7.47 -10.04
C PRO A 564 -21.81 8.70 -9.97
N GLU A 565 -20.77 8.64 -9.14
CA GLU A 565 -19.74 9.67 -9.01
C GLU A 565 -19.01 9.96 -10.33
N ARG A 566 -18.72 8.91 -11.13
CA ARG A 566 -18.04 9.03 -12.42
C ARG A 566 -18.94 9.72 -13.44
N TYR A 567 -20.22 9.33 -13.48
CA TYR A 567 -21.20 9.96 -14.39
C TYR A 567 -21.37 11.45 -14.09
N VAL A 568 -21.45 11.80 -12.81
CA VAL A 568 -21.60 13.18 -12.34
C VAL A 568 -20.39 14.02 -12.73
N TYR A 569 -19.17 13.51 -12.53
CA TYR A 569 -17.94 14.17 -12.98
C TYR A 569 -17.97 14.46 -14.49
N VAL A 570 -18.29 13.45 -15.30
CA VAL A 570 -18.35 13.59 -16.77
C VAL A 570 -19.37 14.65 -17.17
N ARG A 571 -20.55 14.65 -16.54
CA ARG A 571 -21.61 15.63 -16.79
C ARG A 571 -21.15 17.05 -16.44
N MET A 572 -20.47 17.24 -15.30
CA MET A 572 -19.91 18.52 -14.90
C MET A 572 -18.88 19.03 -15.92
N MET A 573 -17.91 18.20 -16.29
CA MET A 573 -16.87 18.62 -17.24
C MET A 573 -17.43 18.93 -18.63
N ARG A 574 -18.43 18.18 -19.11
CA ARG A 574 -19.11 18.50 -20.37
C ARG A 574 -19.71 19.91 -20.35
N VAL A 575 -20.44 20.26 -19.30
CA VAL A 575 -21.04 21.60 -19.19
C VAL A 575 -19.96 22.68 -19.09
N VAL A 576 -18.90 22.44 -18.32
CA VAL A 576 -17.75 23.35 -18.23
C VAL A 576 -17.17 23.63 -19.62
N HIS A 577 -16.89 22.59 -20.41
CA HIS A 577 -16.37 22.73 -21.77
C HIS A 577 -17.36 23.44 -22.70
N THR A 578 -18.66 23.14 -22.63
CA THR A 578 -19.69 23.82 -23.42
C THR A 578 -19.72 25.32 -23.13
N VAL A 579 -19.68 25.72 -21.85
CA VAL A 579 -19.66 27.14 -21.46
C VAL A 579 -18.36 27.81 -21.92
N MET A 580 -17.20 27.18 -21.72
CA MET A 580 -15.93 27.75 -22.19
C MET A 580 -15.89 27.95 -23.71
N ALA A 581 -16.44 26.98 -24.47
CA ALA A 581 -16.54 27.07 -25.93
C ALA A 581 -17.53 28.17 -26.37
N GLN A 582 -18.70 28.25 -25.74
CA GLN A 582 -19.74 29.24 -26.06
C GLN A 582 -19.26 30.68 -25.83
N PHE A 583 -18.50 30.92 -24.76
CA PHE A 583 -18.03 32.26 -24.39
C PHE A 583 -16.61 32.55 -24.88
N HIS A 584 -15.95 31.60 -25.56
CA HIS A 584 -14.55 31.68 -25.98
C HIS A 584 -13.64 32.23 -24.86
N GLY A 585 -13.76 31.65 -23.66
CA GLY A 585 -13.05 32.13 -22.47
C GLY A 585 -12.83 31.02 -21.44
N GLN A 586 -11.71 31.09 -20.72
CA GLN A 586 -11.37 30.15 -19.65
C GLN A 586 -11.51 30.82 -18.29
N ALA A 587 -12.17 30.14 -17.36
CA ALA A 587 -12.24 30.59 -15.97
C ALA A 587 -10.91 30.36 -15.25
N THR A 588 -10.41 31.37 -14.54
CA THR A 588 -9.26 31.24 -13.66
C THR A 588 -9.65 30.52 -12.36
N HIS A 589 -8.69 29.82 -11.75
CA HIS A 589 -8.92 29.11 -10.48
C HIS A 589 -9.54 30.01 -9.39
N VAL A 590 -9.06 31.25 -9.23
CA VAL A 590 -9.51 32.16 -8.18
C VAL A 590 -10.97 32.57 -8.41
N GLU A 591 -11.31 33.00 -9.62
CA GLU A 591 -12.67 33.45 -9.93
C GLU A 591 -13.67 32.30 -9.94
N LEU A 592 -13.25 31.12 -10.39
CA LEU A 592 -14.05 29.90 -10.32
C LEU A 592 -14.33 29.49 -8.87
N ARG A 593 -13.31 29.48 -8.01
CA ARG A 593 -13.47 29.18 -6.58
C ARG A 593 -14.43 30.16 -5.92
N ASP A 594 -14.25 31.46 -6.12
CA ASP A 594 -15.07 32.47 -5.47
C ASP A 594 -16.53 32.39 -5.95
N ALA A 595 -16.76 32.13 -7.24
CA ALA A 595 -18.10 31.91 -7.80
C ALA A 595 -18.76 30.62 -7.26
N LEU A 596 -18.02 29.50 -7.20
CA LEU A 596 -18.50 28.24 -6.63
C LEU A 596 -18.86 28.41 -5.15
N ARG A 597 -18.04 29.14 -4.38
CA ARG A 597 -18.30 29.41 -2.97
C ARG A 597 -19.63 30.12 -2.80
N THR A 598 -19.85 31.21 -3.53
CA THR A 598 -21.12 31.95 -3.48
C THR A 598 -22.32 31.04 -3.78
N GLN A 599 -22.25 30.25 -4.86
CA GLN A 599 -23.34 29.34 -5.23
C GLN A 599 -23.60 28.25 -4.19
N PHE A 600 -22.56 27.72 -3.55
CA PHE A 600 -22.72 26.75 -2.47
C PHE A 600 -23.29 27.38 -1.20
N GLU A 601 -22.83 28.58 -0.82
CA GLU A 601 -23.36 29.37 0.30
C GLU A 601 -24.85 29.70 0.10
N ASP A 602 -25.25 30.03 -1.12
CA ASP A 602 -26.65 30.31 -1.48
C ASP A 602 -27.57 29.08 -1.28
N ILE A 603 -27.07 27.86 -1.49
CA ILE A 603 -27.89 26.63 -1.49
C ILE A 603 -28.02 25.97 -0.12
N PHE A 604 -26.99 26.00 0.72
CA PHE A 604 -27.04 25.32 2.02
C PHE A 604 -26.50 26.17 3.18
N SER A 605 -26.20 27.46 2.95
CA SER A 605 -25.77 28.42 3.98
C SER A 605 -24.61 27.88 4.84
N ALA A 606 -24.78 27.81 6.16
CA ALA A 606 -23.76 27.31 7.09
C ALA A 606 -23.74 25.77 7.24
N GLN A 607 -24.59 25.03 6.53
CA GLN A 607 -24.65 23.57 6.63
C GLN A 607 -23.39 22.93 6.04
N THR A 608 -23.06 21.74 6.52
CA THR A 608 -21.95 20.94 5.98
C THR A 608 -22.48 19.74 5.19
N LEU A 609 -22.00 19.58 3.96
CA LEU A 609 -22.24 18.43 3.12
C LEU A 609 -21.04 17.49 3.17
N ASN A 610 -21.26 16.23 3.57
CA ASN A 610 -20.18 15.25 3.65
C ASN A 610 -18.96 15.73 4.50
N ARG A 611 -19.25 16.48 5.58
CA ARG A 611 -18.30 17.16 6.48
C ARG A 611 -17.46 18.28 5.83
N LYS A 612 -17.89 18.78 4.67
CA LYS A 612 -17.31 19.91 3.96
C LYS A 612 -18.30 21.08 3.98
N ASN A 613 -17.78 22.28 4.23
CA ASN A 613 -18.55 23.52 4.08
C ASN A 613 -18.41 24.04 2.63
N ALA A 614 -19.14 25.11 2.30
CA ALA A 614 -19.12 25.71 0.97
C ALA A 614 -17.70 26.08 0.49
N HIS A 615 -16.87 26.61 1.39
CA HIS A 615 -15.47 26.94 1.08
C HIS A 615 -14.66 25.72 0.63
N LYS A 616 -14.72 24.62 1.40
CA LYS A 616 -13.97 23.39 1.08
C LYS A 616 -14.44 22.77 -0.24
N LEU A 617 -15.75 22.75 -0.49
CA LEU A 617 -16.28 22.26 -1.76
C LEU A 617 -15.81 23.14 -2.93
N ALA A 618 -15.89 24.47 -2.79
CA ALA A 618 -15.43 25.39 -3.82
C ALA A 618 -13.93 25.21 -4.15
N ASP A 619 -13.07 25.05 -3.14
CA ASP A 619 -11.64 24.76 -3.33
C ASP A 619 -11.42 23.46 -4.10
N GLU A 620 -12.14 22.40 -3.73
CA GLU A 620 -11.99 21.09 -4.36
C GLU A 620 -12.46 21.08 -5.81
N PHE A 621 -13.65 21.62 -6.09
CA PHE A 621 -14.18 21.70 -7.44
C PHE A 621 -13.33 22.60 -8.34
N SER A 622 -12.87 23.74 -7.83
CA SER A 622 -12.00 24.66 -8.61
C SER A 622 -10.63 24.03 -8.90
N MET A 623 -10.04 23.32 -7.94
CA MET A 623 -8.81 22.56 -8.13
C MET A 623 -8.99 21.44 -9.17
N MET A 624 -10.05 20.64 -9.04
CA MET A 624 -10.39 19.56 -9.97
C MET A 624 -10.53 20.06 -11.41
N MET A 625 -11.25 21.17 -11.63
CA MET A 625 -11.38 21.78 -12.95
C MET A 625 -10.05 22.33 -13.47
N THR A 626 -9.24 22.96 -12.61
CA THR A 626 -7.93 23.51 -13.00
C THR A 626 -6.97 22.41 -13.47
N ILE A 627 -6.94 21.28 -12.75
CA ILE A 627 -6.17 20.11 -13.15
C ILE A 627 -6.70 19.56 -14.48
N HIS A 628 -8.04 19.45 -14.63
CA HIS A 628 -8.68 18.95 -15.84
C HIS A 628 -8.34 19.80 -17.07
N PHE A 629 -8.38 21.13 -16.95
CA PHE A 629 -7.98 22.04 -18.02
C PHE A 629 -6.52 21.85 -18.45
N SER A 630 -5.65 21.51 -17.48
CA SER A 630 -4.23 21.25 -17.75
C SER A 630 -4.00 19.91 -18.46
N LEU A 631 -4.95 18.98 -18.39
CA LEU A 631 -4.88 17.66 -19.04
C LEU A 631 -5.34 17.68 -20.49
N VAL A 632 -6.40 18.43 -20.79
CA VAL A 632 -7.09 18.41 -22.10
C VAL A 632 -6.44 19.36 -23.12
N ASP A 633 -5.34 20.04 -22.76
CA ASP A 633 -4.68 21.11 -23.53
C ASP A 633 -5.70 22.00 -24.25
N HIS A 634 -6.70 22.46 -23.48
CA HIS A 634 -7.77 23.28 -24.02
C HIS A 634 -7.23 24.69 -24.22
N LYS A 635 -6.41 24.87 -25.26
CA LYS A 635 -6.10 26.17 -25.83
C LYS A 635 -7.29 26.55 -26.71
N PRO A 636 -8.19 27.44 -26.28
CA PRO A 636 -9.04 28.09 -27.26
C PRO A 636 -8.08 28.81 -28.23
N GLU A 637 -8.08 28.43 -29.51
CA GLU A 637 -7.40 29.16 -30.60
C GLU A 637 -8.00 30.56 -30.84
N PHE A 638 -8.68 31.12 -29.85
CA PHE A 638 -9.47 32.33 -29.95
C PHE A 638 -8.96 33.34 -28.94
N LEU A 639 -8.64 34.55 -29.39
CA LEU A 639 -8.48 35.72 -28.53
C LEU A 639 -9.69 35.77 -27.57
N PRO A 640 -9.48 35.86 -26.25
CA PRO A 640 -10.57 35.74 -25.28
C PRO A 640 -11.62 36.82 -25.53
N LEU A 641 -12.83 36.41 -25.96
CA LEU A 641 -13.95 37.32 -26.22
C LEU A 641 -14.65 37.73 -24.91
N ALA A 642 -14.62 36.86 -23.89
CA ALA A 642 -15.19 37.12 -22.57
C ALA A 642 -14.11 37.12 -21.48
N LYS A 643 -14.27 38.02 -20.49
CA LYS A 643 -13.46 37.98 -19.26
C LYS A 643 -13.83 36.76 -18.44
N SER A 644 -12.84 36.13 -17.81
CA SER A 644 -13.01 35.00 -16.90
C SER A 644 -14.10 35.27 -15.83
N SER A 645 -14.24 36.52 -15.37
CA SER A 645 -15.25 36.96 -14.40
C SER A 645 -16.70 36.81 -14.87
N LEU A 646 -16.94 36.69 -16.18
CA LEU A 646 -18.26 36.43 -16.77
C LEU A 646 -18.54 34.93 -16.92
N VAL A 647 -17.49 34.15 -17.17
CA VAL A 647 -17.58 32.70 -17.44
C VAL A 647 -17.70 31.90 -16.14
N ALA A 648 -16.94 32.28 -15.10
CA ALA A 648 -16.88 31.58 -13.82
C ALA A 648 -18.25 31.45 -13.11
N PRO A 649 -19.10 32.49 -13.00
CA PRO A 649 -20.42 32.37 -12.38
C PRO A 649 -21.37 31.39 -13.09
N ILE A 650 -21.31 31.34 -14.42
CA ILE A 650 -22.15 30.44 -15.23
C ILE A 650 -21.71 28.99 -15.03
N ILE A 651 -20.39 28.74 -15.05
CA ILE A 651 -19.84 27.42 -14.73
C ILE A 651 -20.25 27.00 -13.31
N ALA A 652 -20.04 27.88 -12.33
CA ALA A 652 -20.33 27.60 -10.93
C ALA A 652 -21.79 27.18 -10.73
N LYS A 653 -22.75 27.96 -11.25
CA LYS A 653 -24.18 27.64 -11.13
C LYS A 653 -24.50 26.23 -11.64
N ASN A 654 -24.07 25.91 -12.87
CA ASN A 654 -24.38 24.60 -13.47
C ASN A 654 -23.72 23.43 -12.73
N VAL A 655 -22.45 23.59 -12.31
CA VAL A 655 -21.73 22.54 -11.59
C VAL A 655 -22.37 22.27 -10.23
N VAL A 656 -22.72 23.33 -9.52
CA VAL A 656 -23.40 23.22 -8.22
C VAL A 656 -24.76 22.54 -8.39
N GLU A 657 -25.55 22.91 -9.40
CA GLU A 657 -26.83 22.23 -9.69
C GLU A 657 -26.65 20.73 -9.94
N ILE A 658 -25.68 20.33 -10.77
CA ILE A 658 -25.37 18.92 -11.06
C ILE A 658 -24.91 18.19 -9.80
N TYR A 659 -24.08 18.82 -8.96
CA TYR A 659 -23.66 18.24 -7.69
C TYR A 659 -24.83 18.03 -6.74
N MET A 660 -25.74 19.00 -6.66
CA MET A 660 -26.90 18.89 -5.79
C MET A 660 -27.91 17.84 -6.28
N ASP A 661 -28.01 17.58 -7.58
CA ASP A 661 -28.74 16.41 -8.09
C ASP A 661 -28.11 15.11 -7.59
N TYR A 662 -26.77 15.01 -7.61
CA TYR A 662 -26.06 13.85 -7.06
C TYR A 662 -26.32 13.66 -5.56
N VAL A 663 -26.24 14.75 -4.78
CA VAL A 663 -26.54 14.77 -3.34
C VAL A 663 -27.96 14.25 -3.07
N LEU A 664 -28.97 14.79 -3.77
CA LEU A 664 -30.37 14.41 -3.57
C LEU A 664 -30.64 12.94 -3.90
N ASN A 665 -30.01 12.41 -4.96
CA ASN A 665 -30.22 11.03 -5.39
C ASN A 665 -29.45 9.99 -4.57
N ASN A 666 -28.45 10.41 -3.78
CA ASN A 666 -27.51 9.49 -3.11
C ASN A 666 -27.37 9.73 -1.60
N MET A 667 -28.16 10.63 -1.01
CA MET A 667 -28.30 10.77 0.44
C MET A 667 -29.69 10.35 0.90
N LYS A 668 -29.80 9.67 2.03
CA LYS A 668 -31.09 9.34 2.64
C LYS A 668 -31.77 10.59 3.19
N ASN A 669 -30.99 11.49 3.79
CA ASN A 669 -31.47 12.77 4.34
C ASN A 669 -30.70 13.95 3.71
N PRO A 670 -31.03 14.37 2.47
CA PRO A 670 -30.33 15.47 1.83
C PRO A 670 -30.60 16.80 2.55
N PRO A 671 -29.68 17.78 2.49
CA PRO A 671 -29.89 19.10 3.08
C PRO A 671 -31.08 19.81 2.45
N LYS A 672 -31.82 20.57 3.26
CA LYS A 672 -32.88 21.47 2.77
C LYS A 672 -32.24 22.58 1.96
N ARG A 673 -32.58 22.70 0.66
CA ARG A 673 -32.12 23.80 -0.20
C ARG A 673 -32.71 25.12 0.32
N SER A 674 -31.88 26.13 0.60
CA SER A 674 -32.33 27.45 1.09
C SER A 674 -33.06 28.29 0.04
N ALA A 675 -32.99 27.92 -1.23
CA ALA A 675 -33.86 28.45 -2.28
C ALA A 675 -33.93 27.44 -3.46
N LEU A 676 -35.13 27.14 -3.93
CA LEU A 676 -35.31 26.66 -5.30
C LEU A 676 -35.30 27.91 -6.21
N PRO A 677 -34.45 28.00 -7.24
CA PRO A 677 -34.92 28.65 -8.45
C PRO A 677 -36.08 27.80 -8.94
N LYS A 678 -37.28 28.38 -9.04
CA LYS A 678 -38.35 27.78 -9.84
C LYS A 678 -37.76 27.45 -11.20
N ARG A 679 -37.89 26.20 -11.65
CA ARG A 679 -37.58 25.82 -13.03
C ARG A 679 -38.62 26.48 -13.94
N ASP A 680 -38.40 27.74 -14.29
CA ASP A 680 -39.13 28.41 -15.38
C ASP A 680 -38.37 28.26 -16.70
N CYS A 681 -37.67 27.14 -16.87
CA CYS A 681 -37.14 26.69 -18.15
C CYS A 681 -37.21 25.16 -18.20
N PRO A 682 -37.90 24.56 -19.20
CA PRO A 682 -37.71 23.15 -19.49
C PRO A 682 -36.23 22.92 -19.85
N PRO A 683 -35.68 21.72 -19.64
CA PRO A 683 -34.37 21.39 -20.19
C PRO A 683 -34.46 21.48 -21.72
N VAL A 684 -34.11 22.62 -22.30
CA VAL A 684 -33.87 22.74 -23.73
C VAL A 684 -32.49 22.16 -23.98
N PHE A 685 -32.43 20.84 -24.08
CA PHE A 685 -31.52 20.22 -25.02
C PHE A 685 -32.40 19.58 -26.09
N PRO A 686 -32.26 19.98 -27.36
CA PRO A 686 -32.85 19.18 -28.42
C PRO A 686 -32.30 17.75 -28.28
N LYS A 687 -33.14 16.74 -28.55
CA LYS A 687 -32.67 15.43 -29.02
C LYS A 687 -31.97 15.65 -30.37
N GLN A 688 -30.83 16.33 -30.36
CA GLN A 688 -29.93 16.42 -31.49
C GLN A 688 -28.84 15.41 -31.21
N SER A 689 -28.72 14.46 -32.13
CA SER A 689 -27.50 13.72 -32.40
C SER A 689 -26.33 14.72 -32.41
N VAL A 690 -25.63 14.85 -31.29
CA VAL A 690 -24.38 15.59 -31.23
C VAL A 690 -23.39 14.79 -32.04
N THR A 691 -23.22 15.22 -33.28
CA THR A 691 -22.32 14.68 -34.29
C THR A 691 -20.91 14.54 -33.72
N LEU A 692 -20.43 13.28 -33.61
CA LEU A 692 -19.09 12.68 -33.80
C LEU A 692 -17.78 13.45 -33.51
N HIS A 693 -17.76 14.77 -33.41
CA HIS A 693 -16.53 15.55 -33.27
C HIS A 693 -16.12 15.82 -31.81
N LEU A 694 -17.08 15.92 -30.89
CA LEU A 694 -16.81 16.01 -29.44
C LEU A 694 -16.49 14.64 -28.82
N GLU A 695 -17.01 13.58 -29.46
CA GLU A 695 -16.65 12.20 -29.17
C GLU A 695 -15.15 12.01 -29.32
N ARG A 696 -14.47 12.52 -30.36
CA ARG A 696 -13.00 12.41 -30.46
C ARG A 696 -12.21 13.05 -29.31
N SER A 697 -12.71 14.11 -28.67
CA SER A 697 -12.00 14.79 -27.56
C SER A 697 -12.23 14.12 -26.20
N CYS A 698 -13.37 13.45 -26.00
CA CYS A 698 -13.67 12.65 -24.80
C CYS A 698 -13.45 11.13 -24.98
N LEU A 699 -13.31 10.63 -26.22
CA LEU A 699 -12.98 9.24 -26.58
C LEU A 699 -11.47 9.03 -26.75
N ALA A 700 -10.65 10.09 -26.81
CA ALA A 700 -9.19 9.95 -26.59
C ALA A 700 -8.84 9.37 -25.19
N PHE A 701 -9.85 9.19 -24.33
CA PHE A 701 -9.77 8.54 -23.02
C PHE A 701 -10.06 7.03 -23.05
N TYR A 702 -10.33 6.42 -24.21
CA TYR A 702 -10.60 4.99 -24.37
C TYR A 702 -9.81 4.43 -25.56
N PRO A 703 -9.24 3.20 -25.50
CA PRO A 703 -8.87 2.47 -26.70
C PRO A 703 -10.15 2.22 -27.53
N SER A 704 -10.14 2.53 -28.82
CA SER A 704 -11.22 2.12 -29.71
C SER A 704 -11.04 0.64 -30.03
N ASP A 705 -11.77 -0.23 -29.33
CA ASP A 705 -11.95 -1.60 -29.78
C ASP A 705 -12.94 -1.61 -30.95
N SER A 706 -12.47 -1.27 -32.15
CA SER A 706 -13.04 -1.71 -33.45
C SER A 706 -12.26 -1.11 -34.63
N GLU A 707 -11.07 -1.64 -34.92
CA GLU A 707 -10.63 -1.76 -36.31
C GLU A 707 -10.54 -3.25 -36.60
N MET A 708 -11.72 -3.90 -36.67
CA MET A 708 -11.86 -5.09 -37.50
C MET A 708 -11.64 -4.60 -38.93
N SER A 709 -10.49 -4.95 -39.49
CA SER A 709 -10.20 -4.82 -40.91
C SER A 709 -11.33 -5.46 -41.71
N GLU A 710 -12.12 -4.64 -42.41
CA GLU A 710 -12.96 -5.13 -43.49
C GLU A 710 -12.04 -5.49 -44.65
N ASP A 711 -11.80 -6.79 -44.82
CA ASP A 711 -11.25 -7.32 -46.05
C ASP A 711 -12.24 -7.03 -47.18
N GLU A 712 -11.77 -6.26 -48.16
CA GLU A 712 -12.34 -6.15 -49.49
C GLU A 712 -12.46 -7.55 -50.11
N GLN A 713 -13.69 -7.98 -50.43
CA GLN A 713 -13.90 -8.82 -51.61
C GLN A 713 -15.32 -8.73 -52.15
N ASP A 714 -15.37 -8.32 -53.41
CA ASP A 714 -16.50 -8.24 -54.33
C ASP A 714 -17.47 -9.44 -54.27
N SER A 715 -18.77 -9.16 -54.37
CA SER A 715 -19.66 -9.63 -55.46
C SER A 715 -21.14 -9.32 -55.18
N GLU A 716 -21.72 -8.46 -56.02
CA GLU A 716 -23.16 -8.41 -56.35
C GLU A 716 -23.59 -9.68 -57.16
N PRO A 717 -24.87 -9.88 -57.55
CA PRO A 717 -26.16 -9.28 -57.11
C PRO A 717 -27.29 -10.33 -56.89
N GLY A 718 -28.47 -9.92 -56.36
CA GLY A 718 -29.69 -10.73 -56.54
C GLY A 718 -30.94 -10.44 -55.68
N THR A 719 -31.77 -9.49 -56.14
CA THR A 719 -33.26 -9.54 -56.23
C THR A 719 -34.20 -9.74 -55.01
N SER A 720 -35.04 -8.70 -54.79
CA SER A 720 -36.53 -8.69 -54.85
C SER A 720 -37.40 -8.64 -53.56
N GLY A 721 -38.40 -7.74 -53.61
CA GLY A 721 -39.69 -7.74 -52.88
C GLY A 721 -39.70 -6.94 -51.57
N GLY A 722 -40.34 -5.76 -51.43
CA GLY A 722 -41.81 -5.54 -51.35
C GLY A 722 -42.30 -5.92 -49.94
N THR A 723 -42.95 -5.10 -49.09
CA THR A 723 -44.05 -4.14 -49.32
C THR A 723 -44.42 -3.41 -48.00
N SER A 724 -44.73 -2.10 -48.09
CA SER A 724 -45.80 -1.31 -47.40
C SER A 724 -46.17 -1.49 -45.90
N GLU A 725 -45.96 -0.42 -45.12
CA GLU A 725 -46.92 0.45 -44.35
C GLU A 725 -48.43 0.07 -44.22
N PRO A 726 -49.26 0.74 -43.36
CA PRO A 726 -49.03 1.70 -42.24
C PRO A 726 -50.03 1.59 -41.03
N ALA A 727 -49.94 2.56 -40.09
CA ALA A 727 -51.00 3.20 -39.26
C ALA A 727 -51.67 2.36 -38.13
N SER A 728 -52.21 2.87 -37.00
CA SER A 728 -52.79 4.19 -36.63
C SER A 728 -53.06 4.26 -35.11
N GLU A 729 -53.10 5.49 -34.59
CA GLU A 729 -54.07 6.08 -33.61
C GLU A 729 -54.25 5.45 -32.21
N GLU A 730 -53.87 6.16 -31.15
CA GLU A 730 -54.68 7.13 -30.35
C GLU A 730 -55.73 6.46 -29.43
N HIS A 731 -55.59 6.66 -28.12
CA HIS A 731 -56.65 7.25 -27.30
C HIS A 731 -56.17 7.63 -25.88
N GLU A 732 -56.60 8.82 -25.49
CA GLU A 732 -56.80 9.40 -24.15
C GLU A 732 -57.62 8.42 -23.25
N ASP A 733 -57.73 8.50 -21.94
CA ASP A 733 -58.02 9.68 -21.13
C ASP A 733 -58.11 9.30 -19.62
N ASP A 734 -57.94 10.32 -18.79
CA ASP A 734 -58.72 10.63 -17.59
C ASP A 734 -58.44 10.12 -16.14
N SER A 735 -58.69 11.10 -15.24
CA SER A 735 -59.12 11.06 -13.82
C SER A 735 -58.06 10.87 -12.71
N SER A 736 -57.63 11.90 -11.94
CA SER A 736 -58.32 12.83 -11.00
C SER A 736 -58.47 12.33 -9.54
N SER A 737 -57.80 13.01 -8.60
CA SER A 737 -58.34 13.64 -7.35
C SER A 737 -57.88 12.88 -6.08
N SER A 738 -57.61 13.40 -4.88
CA SER A 738 -57.92 14.63 -4.10
C SER A 738 -56.91 14.71 -2.90
N GLU A 739 -56.38 15.87 -2.49
CA GLU A 739 -56.73 16.70 -1.28
C GLU A 739 -56.97 15.91 0.03
N HIS A 740 -56.51 16.21 1.25
CA HIS A 740 -56.01 17.37 2.03
C HIS A 740 -55.06 16.79 3.14
N THR A 741 -54.25 17.49 3.96
CA THR A 741 -54.57 18.57 4.90
C THR A 741 -53.28 19.05 5.60
N GLU A 742 -53.27 20.33 5.97
CA GLU A 742 -52.23 21.09 6.67
C GLU A 742 -52.11 20.73 8.17
N GLY A 743 -50.98 21.12 8.77
CA GLY A 743 -50.75 21.10 10.22
C GLY A 743 -49.44 21.79 10.59
N GLU A 744 -49.48 23.10 10.79
CA GLU A 744 -48.42 23.94 11.37
C GLU A 744 -48.27 23.69 12.88
N THR A 745 -47.06 23.86 13.40
CA THR A 745 -46.81 24.50 14.72
C THR A 745 -45.32 24.85 14.84
N ASP A 746 -45.07 26.16 14.98
CA ASP A 746 -43.85 26.79 15.49
C ASP A 746 -43.64 26.43 16.97
N ASP A 747 -42.38 26.34 17.42
CA ASP A 747 -41.87 27.21 18.49
C ASP A 747 -40.36 27.02 18.72
N SER A 748 -39.78 28.09 19.25
CA SER A 748 -38.40 28.56 19.15
C SER A 748 -37.52 28.23 20.37
N ASP A 749 -36.28 28.73 20.26
CA ASP A 749 -35.29 29.07 21.31
C ASP A 749 -34.23 27.99 21.62
N ALA A 750 -33.00 28.11 21.12
CA ALA A 750 -31.93 29.06 21.49
C ALA A 750 -31.39 28.84 22.91
N GLU A 751 -30.17 28.29 23.02
CA GLU A 751 -29.13 28.87 23.88
C GLU A 751 -27.74 28.33 23.56
N THR A 752 -26.77 29.19 23.82
CA THR A 752 -25.34 29.09 23.51
C THR A 752 -24.55 28.99 24.83
N VAL A 753 -23.24 28.68 24.73
CA VAL A 753 -22.12 29.16 25.59
C VAL A 753 -21.48 28.17 26.60
N ARG A 754 -20.18 27.87 26.32
CA ARG A 754 -18.96 27.69 27.18
C ARG A 754 -18.81 26.48 28.12
N GLU A 755 -17.71 25.72 28.00
CA GLU A 755 -16.32 25.85 28.54
C GLU A 755 -16.17 25.38 30.00
N ASP A 756 -15.19 24.47 30.17
CA ASP A 756 -14.42 24.08 31.36
C ASP A 756 -15.14 23.70 32.66
N ASP A 757 -14.89 22.48 33.17
CA ASP A 757 -13.81 22.31 34.16
C ASP A 757 -13.58 20.84 34.57
N SER A 758 -12.35 20.62 35.02
CA SER A 758 -11.76 19.46 35.69
C SER A 758 -12.63 18.73 36.73
N ASN A 759 -12.49 17.40 36.82
CA ASN A 759 -12.15 16.71 38.08
C ASN A 759 -11.88 15.20 37.88
N GLU A 760 -10.65 14.78 38.20
CA GLU A 760 -10.41 13.46 38.80
C GLU A 760 -11.10 13.38 40.18
N PRO A 761 -11.38 12.18 40.69
CA PRO A 761 -10.46 11.66 41.69
C PRO A 761 -10.13 10.15 41.57
N THR A 762 -8.99 9.87 42.17
CA THR A 762 -8.22 8.63 42.35
C THR A 762 -8.93 7.55 43.21
N PRO A 763 -8.36 6.32 43.30
CA PRO A 763 -9.05 5.05 43.58
C PRO A 763 -8.98 4.61 45.05
N GLN A 764 -9.74 3.56 45.40
CA GLN A 764 -9.60 2.77 46.62
C GLN A 764 -10.16 1.33 46.45
N PRO A 765 -9.79 0.35 47.32
CA PRO A 765 -9.17 -0.91 46.91
C PRO A 765 -9.96 -2.21 47.21
N VAL A 766 -9.48 -3.31 46.60
CA VAL A 766 -9.37 -4.72 47.06
C VAL A 766 -10.42 -5.24 48.07
N ASP A 767 -11.21 -6.27 47.71
CA ASP A 767 -10.98 -7.63 48.26
C ASP A 767 -11.75 -8.78 47.57
N VAL A 768 -11.20 -9.96 47.78
CA VAL A 768 -11.42 -11.31 47.23
C VAL A 768 -12.67 -12.00 47.79
N THR A 769 -13.42 -12.78 46.99
CA THR A 769 -13.76 -14.22 47.21
C THR A 769 -14.81 -14.79 46.25
N ALA A 770 -14.46 -15.96 45.69
CA ALA A 770 -15.25 -17.17 45.36
C ALA A 770 -16.69 -17.08 44.81
N SER A 771 -16.88 -17.55 43.56
CA SER A 771 -17.47 -18.87 43.21
C SER A 771 -17.29 -19.17 41.74
#